data_AF-A0A673GJ44-F1
#
_entry.id   AF-A0A673GJ44-F1
#
_cell.length_a   1.000
_cell.length_b   1.000
_cell.length_c   1.000
_cell.angle_alpha   90.00
_cell.angle_beta   90.00
_cell.angle_gamma   90.00
#
_symmetry.space_group_name_H-M   'P 1'
#
loop_
_entity.id
_entity.type
_entity.pdbx_description
1 polymer ?
#
loop_
_entity_poly.entity_id
_entity_poly.type
_entity_poly.pdbx_seq_one_letter_code
_entity_poly.pdbx_strand_id
1 'polypeptide(L)'
;MTMTTSAERKFINLRKRLDQLGYRQPLAIDSLPLVEKLLSDLVHTTESLRNAKLAAGKTEKESRNVDAVLEPYKAENARLVKENNELHLGLLKLREEKDLISMELKAYIRKLDHETSDLKFLNNQYVHKVRSLEKDSKAKTEHILQLQEKNMQAVVQTPDWKKRSIPFRRQRMQIDELLPPSSGPIPPSVAQPDDPYIADLLQVADDRIQELQKEVAQLKLDLERAQAGIKHLNTQVEEQDKEIERLNRALDGGRPNDVISLEAQNISNEKLIAHLNLQIEYLQETNRSLEQRIDGLQQRKKTVSSEVADLSAQNQELCQELTEIDQLAQQLEKDKEMVLETAAMELQEAKREIQRQQWELENLEEVIATLRQVCAWRGDHVKDRLRDQLLDLQEQNDKMEGLIHFLEEDKKRLQDKVEAMTQAGEIDGVECVSVSFVKSLEEERNDYKQELERYRLLRGRTDKSPTPCPGRGRSPRGRGSWHGKRDGDAELSHALKERDELQSVLRGFEKHMEDIQTRVKLLTAESDQLSSQYQQAQEERRRVQRELESSELQHRIRDDREQTEAELQRVTAERDALRDRLKVAQSTALTDREQEEIRILDQENTIEMRERADLRAQVAVLKESHVAVEKELKAQSAVLLQNVEEAIQQRAESCALRLLQEQMEQSLSDVQHRLSVKTNELQAAHQLIVSCREKVNNDLSRHGSSQKDEVAALQSTVASLDQEKDALQDAMDQKTESMVLLQEEIHRKEKTLLEVRLTVTDLENSLDQLKETLSSREREISSLRRQLDQSQEELSAVSRDREVALRENRRLQDDLATMTRENQVHTYHTNSHLLLSLFFFLPPFQMVKEQENRDMLERFRTVHTESEDRELKLQQPEGLNNSIRLELLSSDTERRHLRERVSLQDREIQEHLNALQAYEAQVSSLARAMSRLEEEVQAARAEKASVLADLASQRARQLTAKSMELERVTGELEDVRSEAELLKKQLASERLTVRNLETLLSTNRQKEFQTHLSASEKESELKVLKDRLALADSKTAGHTREVSQLRGKVTRLQTEMDVLKRQLTTERFERERAVQEMRKQGLSFSSLRSSSPHSTSLSPRPTSPESSILRTPESVSFKE
;
A
#
# COMPACT_ATOMS: atom_id res chain seq x y z
N MET A 1 2.37 20.37 -142.03
CA MET A 1 3.54 19.70 -141.41
C MET A 1 4.10 20.65 -140.37
N THR A 2 4.38 20.28 -139.11
CA THR A 2 4.33 18.96 -138.42
C THR A 2 3.61 19.07 -137.06
N MET A 3 3.23 17.94 -136.45
CA MET A 3 2.49 17.87 -135.18
C MET A 3 3.44 17.58 -133.99
N THR A 4 3.99 18.63 -133.35
CA THR A 4 4.92 18.47 -132.21
C THR A 4 4.66 19.52 -131.11
N THR A 5 3.65 19.30 -130.25
CA THR A 5 3.35 20.22 -129.12
C THR A 5 2.91 19.55 -127.81
N SER A 6 2.65 18.23 -127.79
CA SER A 6 2.18 17.52 -126.58
C SER A 6 3.33 16.90 -125.78
N ALA A 7 4.19 16.11 -126.44
CA ALA A 7 5.30 15.41 -125.79
C ALA A 7 6.30 16.37 -125.12
N GLU A 8 6.64 17.48 -125.78
CA GLU A 8 7.55 18.50 -125.25
C GLU A 8 7.02 19.16 -123.97
N ARG A 9 5.70 19.45 -123.90
CA ARG A 9 5.06 19.99 -122.68
C ARG A 9 5.11 18.97 -121.54
N LYS A 10 4.87 17.69 -121.83
CA LYS A 10 5.04 16.60 -120.84
C LYS A 10 6.49 16.49 -120.37
N PHE A 11 7.46 16.56 -121.28
CA PHE A 11 8.89 16.54 -120.95
C PHE A 11 9.28 17.69 -120.03
N ILE A 12 8.90 18.93 -120.37
CA ILE A 12 9.18 20.12 -119.54
C ILE A 12 8.51 20.00 -118.15
N ASN A 13 7.26 19.52 -118.08
CA ASN A 13 6.54 19.37 -116.82
C ASN A 13 7.10 18.24 -115.94
N LEU A 14 7.39 17.07 -116.51
CA LEU A 14 8.03 15.96 -115.79
C LEU A 14 9.42 16.38 -115.30
N ARG A 15 10.20 17.04 -116.17
CA ARG A 15 11.53 17.53 -115.83
C ARG A 15 11.51 18.49 -114.66
N LYS A 16 10.59 19.46 -114.64
CA LYS A 16 10.40 20.38 -113.50
C LYS A 16 10.11 19.64 -112.19
N ARG A 17 9.24 18.61 -112.21
CA ARG A 17 8.95 17.79 -111.02
C ARG A 17 10.17 16.98 -110.55
N LEU A 18 10.97 16.46 -111.48
CA LEU A 18 12.22 15.75 -111.17
C LEU A 18 13.31 16.68 -110.61
N ASP A 19 13.52 17.87 -111.21
CA ASP A 19 14.47 18.87 -110.70
C ASP A 19 14.07 19.40 -109.30
N GLN A 20 12.77 19.54 -109.03
CA GLN A 20 12.22 19.88 -107.70
C GLN A 20 12.51 18.79 -106.66
N LEU A 21 12.59 17.53 -107.07
CA LEU A 21 12.96 16.38 -106.24
C LEU A 21 14.49 16.09 -106.27
N GLY A 22 15.29 16.95 -106.91
CA GLY A 22 16.75 16.85 -106.97
C GLY A 22 17.32 15.94 -108.06
N TYR A 23 16.49 15.27 -108.87
CA TYR A 23 16.92 14.37 -109.94
C TYR A 23 17.33 15.15 -111.20
N ARG A 24 18.58 15.61 -111.22
CA ARG A 24 19.11 16.50 -112.27
C ARG A 24 19.74 15.80 -113.49
N GLN A 25 19.88 14.47 -113.48
CA GLN A 25 20.49 13.67 -114.55
C GLN A 25 19.78 13.88 -115.91
N PRO A 26 20.47 13.84 -117.07
CA PRO A 26 19.84 14.06 -118.37
C PRO A 26 18.80 12.96 -118.69
N LEU A 27 17.67 13.37 -119.29
CA LEU A 27 16.53 12.50 -119.60
C LEU A 27 16.33 12.44 -121.13
N ALA A 28 16.22 11.23 -121.68
CA ALA A 28 15.89 11.01 -123.09
C ALA A 28 14.37 11.05 -123.31
N ILE A 29 13.93 11.42 -124.52
CA ILE A 29 12.50 11.53 -124.85
C ILE A 29 11.81 10.15 -124.77
N ASP A 30 12.48 9.09 -125.21
CA ASP A 30 11.92 7.73 -125.26
C ASP A 30 11.64 7.15 -123.87
N SER A 31 12.38 7.57 -122.84
CA SER A 31 12.17 7.13 -121.46
C SER A 31 11.11 7.93 -120.70
N LEU A 32 10.57 9.00 -121.30
CA LEU A 32 9.54 9.86 -120.70
C LEU A 32 8.34 9.10 -120.11
N PRO A 33 7.69 8.13 -120.80
CA PRO A 33 6.47 7.52 -120.28
C PRO A 33 6.73 6.57 -119.11
N LEU A 34 7.92 5.97 -119.05
CA LEU A 34 8.33 5.11 -117.94
C LEU A 34 8.66 5.95 -116.70
N VAL A 35 9.39 7.05 -116.86
CA VAL A 35 9.72 7.95 -115.74
C VAL A 35 8.49 8.73 -115.26
N GLU A 36 7.55 9.07 -116.13
CA GLU A 36 6.25 9.67 -115.75
C GLU A 36 5.43 8.71 -114.87
N LYS A 37 5.42 7.41 -115.20
CA LYS A 37 4.80 6.36 -114.36
C LYS A 37 5.56 6.15 -113.05
N LEU A 38 6.85 5.83 -113.09
CA LEU A 38 7.65 5.55 -111.89
C LEU A 38 7.64 6.72 -110.89
N LEU A 39 7.62 7.96 -111.36
CA LEU A 39 7.44 9.12 -110.48
C LEU A 39 6.04 9.19 -109.86
N SER A 40 5.00 8.87 -110.64
CA SER A 40 3.62 8.84 -110.14
C SER A 40 3.41 7.72 -109.12
N ASP A 41 3.99 6.54 -109.38
CA ASP A 41 3.97 5.39 -108.47
C ASP A 41 4.78 5.68 -107.18
N LEU A 42 5.92 6.37 -107.28
CA LEU A 42 6.71 6.80 -106.13
C LEU A 42 5.99 7.87 -105.29
N VAL A 43 5.33 8.84 -105.92
CA VAL A 43 4.48 9.82 -105.22
C VAL A 43 3.32 9.11 -104.54
N HIS A 44 2.59 8.23 -105.24
CA HIS A 44 1.45 7.51 -104.68
C HIS A 44 1.86 6.58 -103.53
N THR A 45 2.98 5.88 -103.62
CA THR A 45 3.48 5.02 -102.53
C THR A 45 4.03 5.81 -101.34
N THR A 46 4.65 6.97 -101.55
CA THR A 46 5.10 7.83 -100.44
C THR A 46 3.95 8.56 -99.76
N GLU A 47 2.93 9.00 -100.50
CA GLU A 47 1.67 9.52 -99.96
C GLU A 47 0.89 8.43 -99.21
N SER A 48 0.77 7.23 -99.78
CA SER A 48 0.14 6.07 -99.14
C SER A 48 0.86 5.68 -97.85
N LEU A 49 2.21 5.61 -97.85
CA LEU A 49 3.01 5.35 -96.65
C LEU A 49 2.86 6.46 -95.60
N ARG A 50 2.77 7.73 -96.02
CA ARG A 50 2.50 8.86 -95.11
C ARG A 50 1.12 8.74 -94.48
N ASN A 51 0.09 8.41 -95.26
CA ASN A 51 -1.27 8.22 -94.79
C ASN A 51 -1.38 7.00 -93.87
N ALA A 52 -0.71 5.89 -94.19
CA ALA A 52 -0.63 4.71 -93.34
C ALA A 52 0.08 4.99 -92.00
N LYS A 53 1.18 5.77 -91.99
CA LYS A 53 1.83 6.22 -90.76
C LYS A 53 0.95 7.16 -89.92
N LEU A 54 0.20 8.05 -90.57
CA LEU A 54 -0.74 8.93 -89.88
C LEU A 54 -1.95 8.16 -89.33
N ALA A 55 -2.42 7.12 -90.01
CA ALA A 55 -3.45 6.21 -89.52
C ALA A 55 -2.95 5.39 -88.33
N ALA A 56 -1.78 4.75 -88.45
CA ALA A 56 -1.16 4.00 -87.35
C ALA A 56 -0.93 4.86 -86.10
N GLY A 57 -0.43 6.09 -86.28
CA GLY A 57 -0.23 7.06 -85.19
C GLY A 57 -1.53 7.67 -84.63
N LYS A 58 -2.68 7.50 -85.30
CA LYS A 58 -4.01 7.74 -84.72
C LYS A 58 -4.47 6.54 -83.92
N THR A 59 -4.47 5.33 -84.51
CA THR A 59 -4.90 4.10 -83.83
C THR A 59 -4.07 3.79 -82.59
N GLU A 60 -2.77 4.14 -82.57
CA GLU A 60 -1.94 4.00 -81.37
C GLU A 60 -2.34 4.99 -80.26
N LYS A 61 -2.70 6.24 -80.61
CA LYS A 61 -3.21 7.22 -79.65
C LYS A 61 -4.60 6.84 -79.14
N GLU A 62 -5.46 6.36 -80.03
CA GLU A 62 -6.79 5.85 -79.69
C GLU A 62 -6.68 4.63 -78.76
N SER A 63 -5.77 3.68 -79.03
CA SER A 63 -5.48 2.55 -78.14
C SER A 63 -4.97 3.01 -76.77
N ARG A 64 -3.99 3.93 -76.71
CA ARG A 64 -3.49 4.48 -75.44
C ARG A 64 -4.56 5.25 -74.67
N ASN A 65 -5.48 5.93 -75.36
CA ASN A 65 -6.61 6.62 -74.74
C ASN A 65 -7.65 5.62 -74.19
N VAL A 66 -7.93 4.54 -74.91
CA VAL A 66 -8.76 3.43 -74.42
C VAL A 66 -8.11 2.75 -73.21
N ASP A 67 -6.81 2.47 -73.23
CA ASP A 67 -6.13 1.89 -72.07
C ASP A 67 -6.12 2.83 -70.86
N ALA A 68 -5.97 4.15 -71.05
CA ALA A 68 -6.07 5.14 -69.98
C ALA A 68 -7.49 5.26 -69.40
N VAL A 69 -8.53 5.19 -70.22
CA VAL A 69 -9.94 5.15 -69.77
C VAL A 69 -10.25 3.80 -69.08
N LEU A 70 -9.62 2.71 -69.48
CA LEU A 70 -9.82 1.39 -68.87
C LEU A 70 -8.95 1.15 -67.63
N GLU A 71 -7.86 1.88 -67.38
CA GLU A 71 -7.01 1.67 -66.19
C GLU A 71 -7.78 1.82 -64.86
N PRO A 72 -8.56 2.89 -64.61
CA PRO A 72 -9.30 3.04 -63.36
C PRO A 72 -10.29 1.89 -63.14
N TYR A 73 -11.00 1.46 -64.20
CA TYR A 73 -11.89 0.31 -64.14
C TYR A 73 -11.16 -1.03 -63.95
N LYS A 74 -9.97 -1.23 -64.55
CA LYS A 74 -9.14 -2.43 -64.31
C LYS A 74 -8.65 -2.47 -62.86
N ALA A 75 -8.24 -1.33 -62.30
CA ALA A 75 -7.79 -1.19 -60.92
C ALA A 75 -8.94 -1.42 -59.92
N GLU A 76 -10.09 -0.80 -60.14
CA GLU A 76 -11.27 -0.94 -59.26
C GLU A 76 -11.86 -2.35 -59.33
N ASN A 77 -11.93 -2.98 -60.51
CA ASN A 77 -12.31 -4.40 -60.59
C ASN A 77 -11.33 -5.30 -59.85
N ALA A 78 -10.02 -5.04 -59.92
CA ALA A 78 -9.04 -5.81 -59.13
C ALA A 78 -9.20 -5.58 -57.61
N ARG A 79 -9.52 -4.35 -57.18
CA ARG A 79 -9.84 -4.02 -55.78
C ARG A 79 -11.10 -4.74 -55.31
N LEU A 80 -12.20 -4.63 -56.05
CA LEU A 80 -13.49 -5.25 -55.74
C LEU A 80 -13.41 -6.78 -55.75
N VAL A 81 -12.69 -7.39 -56.70
CA VAL A 81 -12.47 -8.86 -56.71
C VAL A 81 -11.65 -9.29 -55.49
N LYS A 82 -10.63 -8.53 -55.09
CA LYS A 82 -9.87 -8.83 -53.86
C LYS A 82 -10.77 -8.71 -52.62
N GLU A 83 -11.49 -7.60 -52.48
CA GLU A 83 -12.40 -7.32 -51.36
C GLU A 83 -13.52 -8.37 -51.26
N ASN A 84 -14.12 -8.77 -52.38
CA ASN A 84 -15.15 -9.80 -52.42
C ASN A 84 -14.61 -11.17 -51.97
N ASN A 85 -13.40 -11.55 -52.41
CA ASN A 85 -12.74 -12.78 -51.93
C ASN A 85 -12.41 -12.71 -50.42
N GLU A 86 -11.93 -11.57 -49.91
CA GLU A 86 -11.64 -11.38 -48.50
C GLU A 86 -12.91 -11.42 -47.64
N LEU A 87 -13.99 -10.78 -48.08
CA LEU A 87 -15.32 -10.83 -47.44
C LEU A 87 -15.92 -12.24 -47.49
N HIS A 88 -15.80 -12.96 -48.60
CA HIS A 88 -16.30 -14.33 -48.73
C HIS A 88 -15.56 -15.28 -47.77
N LEU A 89 -14.24 -15.16 -47.66
CA LEU A 89 -13.44 -15.91 -46.68
C LEU A 89 -13.77 -15.51 -45.23
N GLY A 90 -14.06 -14.22 -44.98
CA GLY A 90 -14.53 -13.73 -43.68
C GLY A 90 -15.90 -14.30 -43.30
N LEU A 91 -16.86 -14.35 -44.23
CA LEU A 91 -18.20 -14.90 -44.03
C LEU A 91 -18.20 -16.42 -43.82
N LEU A 92 -17.24 -17.15 -44.41
CA LEU A 92 -17.03 -18.57 -44.12
C LEU A 92 -16.53 -18.77 -42.68
N LYS A 93 -15.44 -18.08 -42.29
CA LYS A 93 -14.89 -18.15 -40.93
C LYS A 93 -15.92 -17.74 -39.88
N LEU A 94 -16.60 -16.62 -40.05
CA LEU A 94 -17.61 -16.13 -39.12
C LEU A 94 -18.80 -17.11 -39.00
N ARG A 95 -19.14 -17.84 -40.07
CA ARG A 95 -20.15 -18.91 -40.03
C ARG A 95 -19.65 -20.10 -39.20
N GLU A 96 -18.43 -20.56 -39.47
CA GLU A 96 -17.78 -21.66 -38.75
C GLU A 96 -17.63 -21.35 -37.25
N GLU A 97 -17.15 -20.15 -36.90
CA GLU A 97 -17.05 -19.64 -35.52
C GLU A 97 -18.42 -19.57 -34.84
N LYS A 98 -19.43 -18.98 -35.51
CA LYS A 98 -20.80 -18.86 -34.97
C LYS A 98 -21.45 -20.23 -34.78
N ASP A 99 -21.22 -21.18 -35.68
CA ASP A 99 -21.77 -22.55 -35.57
C ASP A 99 -21.02 -23.38 -34.51
N LEU A 100 -19.70 -23.21 -34.36
CA LEU A 100 -18.90 -23.79 -33.26
C LEU A 100 -19.36 -23.27 -31.90
N ILE A 101 -19.45 -21.95 -31.72
CA ILE A 101 -19.97 -21.33 -30.49
C ILE A 101 -21.41 -21.79 -30.22
N SER A 102 -22.24 -21.93 -31.27
CA SER A 102 -23.59 -22.48 -31.13
C SER A 102 -23.58 -23.94 -30.65
N MET A 103 -22.66 -24.77 -31.15
CA MET A 103 -22.52 -26.17 -30.71
C MET A 103 -22.03 -26.27 -29.27
N GLU A 104 -21.03 -25.48 -28.88
CA GLU A 104 -20.49 -25.43 -27.51
C GLU A 104 -21.54 -24.95 -26.51
N LEU A 105 -22.21 -23.82 -26.77
CA LEU A 105 -23.28 -23.31 -25.91
C LEU A 105 -24.44 -24.30 -25.82
N LYS A 106 -24.86 -24.95 -26.92
CA LYS A 106 -25.88 -26.01 -26.88
C LYS A 106 -25.43 -27.23 -26.07
N ALA A 107 -24.14 -27.58 -26.09
CA ALA A 107 -23.60 -28.67 -25.26
C ALA A 107 -23.57 -28.28 -23.77
N TYR A 108 -23.18 -27.05 -23.46
CA TYR A 108 -23.15 -26.53 -22.09
C TYR A 108 -24.57 -26.38 -21.50
N ILE A 109 -25.53 -25.87 -22.28
CA ILE A 109 -26.96 -25.83 -21.91
C ILE A 109 -27.48 -27.25 -21.61
N ARG A 110 -27.21 -28.24 -22.48
CA ARG A 110 -27.59 -29.64 -22.21
C ARG A 110 -26.98 -30.17 -20.92
N LYS A 111 -25.71 -29.87 -20.63
CA LYS A 111 -25.05 -30.25 -19.37
C LYS A 111 -25.77 -29.65 -18.16
N LEU A 112 -26.05 -28.35 -18.16
CA LEU A 112 -26.78 -27.68 -17.08
C LEU A 112 -28.23 -28.19 -16.93
N ASP A 113 -28.88 -28.58 -18.02
CA ASP A 113 -30.24 -29.13 -17.96
C ASP A 113 -30.27 -30.53 -17.30
N HIS A 114 -29.23 -31.35 -17.51
CA HIS A 114 -29.04 -32.60 -16.75
C HIS A 114 -28.72 -32.31 -15.27
N GLU A 115 -27.74 -31.44 -14.99
CA GLU A 115 -27.36 -31.09 -13.60
C GLU A 115 -28.54 -30.49 -12.81
N THR A 116 -29.36 -29.62 -13.43
CA THR A 116 -30.57 -29.09 -12.77
C THR A 116 -31.68 -30.13 -12.66
N SER A 117 -31.73 -31.14 -13.53
CA SER A 117 -32.67 -32.27 -13.40
C SER A 117 -32.30 -33.20 -12.26
N ASP A 118 -31.02 -33.52 -12.10
CA ASP A 118 -30.48 -34.27 -10.96
C ASP A 118 -30.69 -33.51 -9.64
N LEU A 119 -30.46 -32.19 -9.64
CA LEU A 119 -30.75 -31.34 -8.47
C LEU A 119 -32.26 -31.24 -8.15
N LYS A 120 -33.15 -31.21 -9.15
CA LYS A 120 -34.61 -31.29 -8.94
C LYS A 120 -35.02 -32.64 -8.33
N PHE A 121 -34.42 -33.74 -8.77
CA PHE A 121 -34.64 -35.08 -8.22
C PHE A 121 -34.14 -35.19 -6.78
N LEU A 122 -32.90 -34.75 -6.51
CA LEU A 122 -32.30 -34.74 -5.18
C LEU A 122 -33.07 -33.84 -4.20
N ASN A 123 -33.53 -32.66 -4.64
CA ASN A 123 -34.38 -31.79 -3.83
C ASN A 123 -35.72 -32.49 -3.50
N ASN A 124 -36.37 -33.17 -4.46
CA ASN A 124 -37.54 -34.01 -4.16
C ASN A 124 -37.24 -35.09 -3.11
N GLN A 125 -36.10 -35.78 -3.22
CA GLN A 125 -35.67 -36.78 -2.24
C GLN A 125 -35.50 -36.17 -0.84
N TYR A 126 -34.90 -34.97 -0.74
CA TYR A 126 -34.80 -34.25 0.53
C TYR A 126 -36.17 -33.79 1.06
N VAL A 127 -37.08 -33.29 0.22
CA VAL A 127 -38.46 -32.94 0.62
C VAL A 127 -39.21 -34.17 1.16
N HIS A 128 -39.06 -35.33 0.52
CA HIS A 128 -39.61 -36.59 1.04
C HIS A 128 -38.95 -37.00 2.38
N LYS A 129 -37.64 -36.81 2.54
CA LYS A 129 -36.94 -37.10 3.80
C LYS A 129 -37.34 -36.14 4.94
N VAL A 130 -37.53 -34.86 4.65
CA VAL A 130 -38.04 -33.86 5.60
C VAL A 130 -39.46 -34.24 6.05
N ARG A 131 -40.38 -34.53 5.12
CA ARG A 131 -41.74 -35.00 5.45
C ARG A 131 -41.74 -36.27 6.33
N SER A 132 -40.80 -37.19 6.10
CA SER A 132 -40.60 -38.36 6.97
C SER A 132 -40.15 -37.97 8.37
N LEU A 133 -39.14 -37.09 8.49
CA LEU A 133 -38.60 -36.64 9.77
C LEU A 133 -39.60 -35.78 10.56
N GLU A 134 -40.42 -34.98 9.89
CA GLU A 134 -41.54 -34.26 10.49
C GLU A 134 -42.58 -35.22 11.08
N LYS A 135 -42.93 -36.29 10.35
CA LYS A 135 -43.85 -37.33 10.83
C LYS A 135 -43.27 -38.07 12.04
N ASP A 136 -42.00 -38.46 11.97
CA ASP A 136 -41.29 -39.11 13.08
C ASP A 136 -41.18 -38.19 14.30
N SER A 137 -40.97 -36.88 14.08
CA SER A 137 -40.91 -35.88 15.14
C SER A 137 -42.28 -35.69 15.80
N LYS A 138 -43.36 -35.57 15.03
CA LYS A 138 -44.74 -35.48 15.55
C LYS A 138 -45.09 -36.71 16.38
N ALA A 139 -44.83 -37.92 15.88
CA ALA A 139 -45.04 -39.16 16.62
C ALA A 139 -44.21 -39.23 17.92
N LYS A 140 -42.96 -38.74 17.92
CA LYS A 140 -42.14 -38.62 19.14
C LYS A 140 -42.72 -37.60 20.12
N THR A 141 -43.21 -36.45 19.65
CA THR A 141 -43.85 -35.43 20.50
C THR A 141 -45.15 -35.96 21.11
N GLU A 142 -46.00 -36.63 20.33
CA GLU A 142 -47.22 -37.31 20.80
C GLU A 142 -46.88 -38.38 21.85
N HIS A 143 -45.84 -39.19 21.63
CA HIS A 143 -45.38 -40.19 22.60
C HIS A 143 -44.84 -39.55 23.89
N ILE A 144 -44.10 -38.44 23.80
CA ILE A 144 -43.65 -37.67 24.97
C ILE A 144 -44.85 -37.11 25.75
N LEU A 145 -45.88 -36.59 25.07
CA LEU A 145 -47.10 -36.10 25.71
C LEU A 145 -47.85 -37.25 26.42
N GLN A 146 -48.00 -38.41 25.79
CA GLN A 146 -48.59 -39.61 26.41
C GLN A 146 -47.79 -40.09 27.63
N LEU A 147 -46.46 -40.01 27.59
CA LEU A 147 -45.60 -40.33 28.73
C LEU A 147 -45.70 -39.28 29.85
N GLN A 148 -45.82 -37.99 29.51
CA GLN A 148 -46.03 -36.93 30.49
C GLN A 148 -47.41 -37.03 31.16
N GLU A 149 -48.46 -37.36 30.41
CA GLU A 149 -49.80 -37.62 30.92
C GLU A 149 -49.80 -38.82 31.88
N LYS A 150 -49.18 -39.94 31.49
CA LYS A 150 -49.02 -41.12 32.37
C LYS A 150 -48.19 -40.82 33.62
N ASN A 151 -47.16 -39.98 33.53
CA ASN A 151 -46.41 -39.51 34.71
C ASN A 151 -47.26 -38.56 35.60
N MET A 152 -48.13 -37.74 35.01
CA MET A 152 -49.06 -36.89 35.78
C MET A 152 -50.17 -37.69 36.47
N GLN A 153 -50.46 -38.90 35.98
CA GLN A 153 -51.35 -39.88 36.60
C GLN A 153 -50.63 -40.82 37.60
N ALA A 154 -49.29 -40.77 37.66
CA ALA A 154 -48.50 -41.66 38.52
C ALA A 154 -48.51 -41.20 39.99
N VAL A 155 -49.51 -41.66 40.75
CA VAL A 155 -49.61 -41.40 42.20
C VAL A 155 -48.51 -42.14 42.95
N VAL A 156 -47.47 -41.41 43.38
CA VAL A 156 -46.45 -41.92 44.31
C VAL A 156 -47.10 -42.19 45.67
N GLN A 157 -47.35 -43.46 45.99
CA GLN A 157 -47.78 -43.88 47.32
C GLN A 157 -46.56 -44.04 48.24
N THR A 158 -46.38 -43.10 49.16
CA THR A 158 -45.55 -43.29 50.36
C THR A 158 -46.44 -43.40 51.59
N PRO A 159 -46.28 -44.43 52.44
CA PRO A 159 -47.09 -44.59 53.64
C PRO A 159 -46.62 -43.64 54.75
N ASP A 160 -47.18 -42.41 54.78
CA ASP A 160 -48.00 -42.00 55.93
C ASP A 160 -48.49 -40.54 55.85
N TRP A 161 -49.80 -40.39 56.10
CA TRP A 161 -50.53 -39.26 56.69
C TRP A 161 -50.35 -37.80 56.20
N LYS A 162 -51.51 -37.17 55.97
CA LYS A 162 -51.81 -35.72 55.83
C LYS A 162 -51.50 -35.09 54.47
N LYS A 163 -52.49 -35.16 53.58
CA LYS A 163 -52.57 -34.44 52.30
C LYS A 163 -52.33 -32.93 52.49
N ARG A 164 -51.24 -32.41 51.91
CA ARG A 164 -51.10 -31.00 51.52
C ARG A 164 -50.96 -30.93 50.00
N SER A 165 -51.92 -30.29 49.33
CA SER A 165 -51.80 -30.00 47.90
C SER A 165 -50.72 -28.93 47.72
N ILE A 166 -49.71 -29.20 46.89
CA ILE A 166 -48.70 -28.21 46.48
C ILE A 166 -49.17 -27.59 45.16
N PRO A 167 -49.59 -26.31 45.14
CA PRO A 167 -50.17 -25.71 43.95
C PRO A 167 -49.07 -25.29 42.97
N PHE A 168 -48.79 -26.13 41.96
CA PHE A 168 -47.96 -25.74 40.82
C PHE A 168 -48.71 -24.77 39.90
N ARG A 169 -48.80 -23.51 40.35
CA ARG A 169 -49.42 -22.36 39.68
C ARG A 169 -48.61 -21.94 38.43
N ARG A 170 -48.60 -22.76 37.38
CA ARG A 170 -48.19 -22.32 36.05
C ARG A 170 -49.39 -21.69 35.34
N GLN A 171 -49.40 -20.36 35.38
CA GLN A 171 -50.36 -19.50 34.68
C GLN A 171 -50.36 -19.79 33.17
N ARG A 172 -51.37 -20.52 32.70
CA ARG A 172 -51.75 -20.51 31.29
C ARG A 172 -52.84 -19.46 31.11
N MET A 173 -52.58 -18.47 30.26
CA MET A 173 -53.66 -17.66 29.68
C MET A 173 -54.52 -18.60 28.83
N GLN A 174 -55.81 -18.66 29.14
CA GLN A 174 -56.81 -19.07 28.15
C GLN A 174 -57.03 -17.87 27.24
N ILE A 175 -57.07 -18.10 25.94
CA ILE A 175 -57.59 -17.15 24.95
C ILE A 175 -58.87 -17.80 24.43
N ASP A 176 -59.97 -17.06 24.53
CA ASP A 176 -61.29 -17.61 24.25
C ASP A 176 -61.54 -17.76 22.74
N GLU A 177 -62.06 -18.93 22.40
CA GLU A 177 -63.06 -19.20 21.36
C GLU A 177 -63.11 -18.28 20.12
N LEU A 178 -62.50 -18.77 19.02
CA LEU A 178 -63.01 -18.50 17.67
C LEU A 178 -63.08 -19.78 16.83
N LEU A 179 -64.31 -20.13 16.42
CA LEU A 179 -64.72 -21.03 15.33
C LEU A 179 -64.42 -22.54 15.46
N PRO A 180 -65.43 -23.37 15.77
CA PRO A 180 -65.43 -24.80 15.47
C PRO A 180 -65.91 -25.08 14.02
N PRO A 181 -65.34 -26.07 13.31
CA PRO A 181 -65.84 -26.51 12.01
C PRO A 181 -66.97 -27.55 12.16
N SER A 182 -67.97 -27.53 11.26
CA SER A 182 -68.91 -28.66 11.11
C SER A 182 -69.55 -28.72 9.72
N SER A 183 -69.77 -29.93 9.23
CA SER A 183 -70.48 -30.25 7.98
C SER A 183 -71.96 -30.53 8.27
N GLY A 184 -72.88 -30.15 7.37
CA GLY A 184 -74.30 -30.50 7.47
C GLY A 184 -75.09 -30.16 6.19
N PRO A 185 -76.02 -31.03 5.73
CA PRO A 185 -76.72 -30.84 4.44
C PRO A 185 -78.10 -30.15 4.56
N ILE A 186 -78.60 -29.64 3.44
CA ILE A 186 -79.97 -29.08 3.29
C ILE A 186 -80.65 -29.73 2.05
N PRO A 187 -81.98 -29.99 2.04
CA PRO A 187 -82.64 -30.89 1.07
C PRO A 187 -83.06 -30.23 -0.28
N PRO A 188 -83.55 -31.01 -1.27
CA PRO A 188 -83.78 -30.54 -2.64
C PRO A 188 -85.08 -29.76 -2.85
N SER A 189 -85.10 -28.94 -3.91
CA SER A 189 -86.26 -28.19 -4.39
C SER A 189 -87.28 -29.08 -5.14
N VAL A 190 -88.56 -28.74 -4.99
CA VAL A 190 -89.70 -29.42 -5.65
C VAL A 190 -89.72 -29.14 -7.16
N ALA A 191 -89.97 -30.18 -7.97
CA ALA A 191 -90.24 -30.05 -9.40
C ALA A 191 -91.72 -29.69 -9.68
N GLN A 192 -91.96 -28.89 -10.72
CA GLN A 192 -93.29 -28.68 -11.31
C GLN A 192 -93.26 -28.96 -12.83
N PRO A 193 -94.41 -29.24 -13.47
CA PRO A 193 -94.45 -30.07 -14.68
C PRO A 193 -94.18 -29.31 -15.98
N ASP A 194 -93.77 -30.08 -17.00
CA ASP A 194 -93.49 -29.59 -18.35
C ASP A 194 -94.75 -29.10 -19.10
N ASP A 195 -94.65 -27.92 -19.72
CA ASP A 195 -95.60 -27.44 -20.73
C ASP A 195 -95.10 -27.86 -22.12
N PRO A 196 -95.81 -28.74 -22.85
CA PRO A 196 -95.32 -29.31 -24.10
C PRO A 196 -95.19 -28.31 -25.25
N TYR A 197 -95.73 -27.09 -25.15
CA TYR A 197 -95.57 -26.08 -26.20
C TYR A 197 -94.28 -25.24 -26.08
N ILE A 198 -93.65 -25.24 -24.90
CA ILE A 198 -92.42 -24.47 -24.67
C ILE A 198 -91.18 -25.20 -25.23
N ALA A 199 -91.20 -26.54 -25.23
CA ALA A 199 -90.10 -27.37 -25.70
C ALA A 199 -89.77 -27.16 -27.20
N ASP A 200 -90.80 -27.12 -28.05
CA ASP A 200 -90.63 -27.07 -29.51
C ASP A 200 -90.01 -25.74 -29.98
N LEU A 201 -90.43 -24.62 -29.38
CA LEU A 201 -89.88 -23.29 -29.70
C LEU A 201 -88.45 -23.10 -29.15
N LEU A 202 -88.12 -23.69 -27.99
CA LEU A 202 -86.75 -23.74 -27.50
C LEU A 202 -85.87 -24.63 -28.38
N GLN A 203 -86.35 -25.79 -28.80
CA GLN A 203 -85.59 -26.70 -29.64
C GLN A 203 -85.33 -26.11 -31.04
N VAL A 204 -86.31 -25.45 -31.66
CA VAL A 204 -86.12 -24.69 -32.91
C VAL A 204 -85.14 -23.53 -32.71
N ALA A 205 -85.14 -22.86 -31.54
CA ALA A 205 -84.15 -21.83 -31.23
C ALA A 205 -82.75 -22.42 -31.04
N ASP A 206 -82.60 -23.54 -30.33
CA ASP A 206 -81.33 -24.22 -30.08
C ASP A 206 -80.75 -24.84 -31.36
N ASP A 207 -81.58 -25.42 -32.24
CA ASP A 207 -81.15 -25.91 -33.55
C ASP A 207 -80.72 -24.73 -34.45
N ARG A 208 -81.46 -23.61 -34.46
CA ARG A 208 -81.03 -22.41 -35.20
C ARG A 208 -79.78 -21.76 -34.60
N ILE A 209 -79.59 -21.81 -33.28
CA ILE A 209 -78.34 -21.40 -32.61
C ILE A 209 -77.19 -22.34 -33.01
N GLN A 210 -77.40 -23.64 -33.10
CA GLN A 210 -76.40 -24.59 -33.59
C GLN A 210 -76.07 -24.37 -35.08
N GLU A 211 -77.05 -24.07 -35.93
CA GLU A 211 -76.82 -23.67 -37.33
C GLU A 211 -75.96 -22.40 -37.40
N LEU A 212 -76.36 -21.34 -36.70
CA LEU A 212 -75.60 -20.09 -36.64
C LEU A 212 -74.20 -20.27 -36.04
N GLN A 213 -74.02 -21.18 -35.06
CA GLN A 213 -72.71 -21.55 -34.54
C GLN A 213 -71.84 -22.29 -35.56
N LYS A 214 -72.44 -23.18 -36.38
CA LYS A 214 -71.75 -23.86 -37.49
C LYS A 214 -71.39 -22.88 -38.61
N GLU A 215 -72.30 -21.98 -38.98
CA GLU A 215 -72.07 -20.89 -39.94
C GLU A 215 -70.94 -19.97 -39.44
N VAL A 216 -70.96 -19.53 -38.17
CA VAL A 216 -69.90 -18.71 -37.56
C VAL A 216 -68.57 -19.46 -37.45
N ALA A 217 -68.57 -20.76 -37.16
CA ALA A 217 -67.35 -21.58 -37.16
C ALA A 217 -66.76 -21.71 -38.57
N GLN A 218 -67.59 -21.95 -39.58
CA GLN A 218 -67.16 -22.03 -40.99
C GLN A 218 -66.61 -20.69 -41.49
N LEU A 219 -67.31 -19.58 -41.22
CA LEU A 219 -66.87 -18.22 -41.58
C LEU A 219 -65.58 -17.81 -40.87
N LYS A 220 -65.34 -18.24 -39.62
CA LYS A 220 -64.04 -18.06 -38.94
C LYS A 220 -62.93 -18.85 -39.63
N LEU A 221 -63.19 -20.11 -39.98
CA LEU A 221 -62.21 -20.97 -40.63
C LEU A 221 -61.87 -20.46 -42.05
N ASP A 222 -62.85 -19.94 -42.78
CA ASP A 222 -62.64 -19.30 -44.09
C ASP A 222 -61.96 -17.92 -43.98
N LEU A 223 -62.23 -17.16 -42.91
CA LEU A 223 -61.47 -15.95 -42.59
C LEU A 223 -60.01 -16.27 -42.24
N GLU A 224 -59.74 -17.33 -41.48
CA GLU A 224 -58.39 -17.81 -41.16
C GLU A 224 -57.64 -18.26 -42.43
N ARG A 225 -58.32 -19.00 -43.34
CA ARG A 225 -57.80 -19.35 -44.67
C ARG A 225 -57.48 -18.11 -45.51
N ALA A 226 -58.38 -17.12 -45.56
CA ALA A 226 -58.16 -15.87 -46.28
C ALA A 226 -56.99 -15.07 -45.69
N GLN A 227 -56.90 -14.97 -44.37
CA GLN A 227 -55.77 -14.32 -43.69
C GLN A 227 -54.44 -15.06 -43.90
N ALA A 228 -54.44 -16.39 -43.98
CA ALA A 228 -53.25 -17.17 -44.33
C ALA A 228 -52.82 -16.93 -45.79
N GLY A 229 -53.78 -16.85 -46.71
CA GLY A 229 -53.54 -16.47 -48.11
C GLY A 229 -52.96 -15.06 -48.25
N ILE A 230 -53.55 -14.06 -47.57
CA ILE A 230 -53.04 -12.68 -47.53
C ILE A 230 -51.63 -12.64 -46.93
N LYS A 231 -51.36 -13.36 -45.84
CA LYS A 231 -50.00 -13.44 -45.27
C LYS A 231 -49.01 -14.03 -46.27
N HIS A 232 -49.36 -15.11 -46.97
CA HIS A 232 -48.48 -15.72 -47.95
C HIS A 232 -48.20 -14.79 -49.15
N LEU A 233 -49.23 -14.11 -49.67
CA LEU A 233 -49.07 -13.10 -50.73
C LEU A 233 -48.23 -11.92 -50.27
N ASN A 234 -48.41 -11.41 -49.05
CA ASN A 234 -47.57 -10.37 -48.48
C ASN A 234 -46.11 -10.82 -48.36
N THR A 235 -45.84 -12.06 -47.94
CA THR A 235 -44.47 -12.60 -47.91
C THR A 235 -43.87 -12.71 -49.32
N GLN A 236 -44.65 -13.11 -50.33
CA GLN A 236 -44.18 -13.12 -51.73
C GLN A 236 -43.91 -11.71 -52.27
N VAL A 237 -44.75 -10.72 -51.94
CA VAL A 237 -44.52 -9.31 -52.29
C VAL A 237 -43.27 -8.78 -51.59
N GLU A 238 -43.12 -9.02 -50.29
CA GLU A 238 -41.90 -8.67 -49.57
C GLU A 238 -40.63 -9.33 -50.15
N GLU A 239 -40.71 -10.58 -50.63
CA GLU A 239 -39.59 -11.27 -51.29
C GLU A 239 -39.29 -10.67 -52.66
N GLN A 240 -40.30 -10.26 -53.42
CA GLN A 240 -40.15 -9.53 -54.68
C GLN A 240 -39.60 -8.12 -54.46
N ASP A 241 -40.07 -7.38 -53.46
CA ASP A 241 -39.56 -6.05 -53.10
C ASP A 241 -38.09 -6.13 -52.65
N LYS A 242 -37.71 -7.15 -51.87
CA LYS A 242 -36.31 -7.42 -51.50
C LYS A 242 -35.43 -7.73 -52.72
N GLU A 243 -35.96 -8.41 -53.74
CA GLU A 243 -35.22 -8.66 -55.00
C GLU A 243 -35.20 -7.42 -55.90
N ILE A 244 -36.27 -6.62 -55.95
CA ILE A 244 -36.30 -5.32 -56.65
C ILE A 244 -35.30 -4.35 -56.01
N GLU A 245 -35.23 -4.28 -54.68
CA GLU A 245 -34.18 -3.55 -53.97
C GLU A 245 -32.78 -4.10 -54.30
N ARG A 246 -32.60 -5.44 -54.36
CA ARG A 246 -31.31 -6.04 -54.73
C ARG A 246 -30.89 -5.69 -56.16
N LEU A 247 -31.84 -5.67 -57.09
CA LEU A 247 -31.62 -5.32 -58.50
C LEU A 247 -31.36 -3.82 -58.67
N ASN A 248 -32.15 -2.95 -58.02
CA ASN A 248 -31.92 -1.50 -58.03
C ASN A 248 -30.54 -1.16 -57.44
N ARG A 249 -30.19 -1.69 -56.26
CA ARG A 249 -28.85 -1.53 -55.66
C ARG A 249 -27.71 -2.09 -56.54
N ALA A 250 -27.99 -3.04 -57.44
CA ALA A 250 -27.03 -3.56 -58.40
C ALA A 250 -26.93 -2.71 -59.70
N LEU A 251 -27.97 -1.93 -60.03
CA LEU A 251 -28.00 -0.99 -61.15
C LEU A 251 -27.44 0.39 -60.75
N ASP A 252 -27.76 0.86 -59.55
CA ASP A 252 -27.23 2.10 -58.95
C ASP A 252 -25.80 1.92 -58.41
N GLY A 253 -25.28 0.69 -58.35
CA GLY A 253 -24.01 0.31 -57.73
C GLY A 253 -22.73 0.75 -58.46
N GLY A 254 -22.81 1.74 -59.36
CA GLY A 254 -21.67 2.26 -60.11
C GLY A 254 -21.05 3.51 -59.47
N ARG A 255 -19.78 3.43 -59.05
CA ARG A 255 -19.00 4.65 -58.70
C ARG A 255 -18.87 5.56 -59.94
N PRO A 256 -19.07 6.89 -59.83
CA PRO A 256 -18.89 7.80 -60.96
C PRO A 256 -17.46 7.72 -61.51
N ASN A 257 -17.30 7.75 -62.84
CA ASN A 257 -15.99 7.63 -63.51
C ASN A 257 -14.95 8.62 -62.94
N ASP A 258 -15.39 9.84 -62.64
CA ASP A 258 -14.50 10.91 -62.18
C ASP A 258 -14.02 10.64 -60.75
N VAL A 259 -14.85 10.01 -59.91
CA VAL A 259 -14.45 9.52 -58.57
C VAL A 259 -13.43 8.39 -58.71
N ILE A 260 -13.69 7.38 -59.56
CA ILE A 260 -12.73 6.27 -59.77
C ILE A 260 -11.40 6.81 -60.34
N SER A 261 -11.45 7.82 -61.22
CA SER A 261 -10.27 8.45 -61.82
C SER A 261 -9.47 9.26 -60.78
N LEU A 262 -10.15 10.01 -59.92
CA LEU A 262 -9.53 10.72 -58.79
C LEU A 262 -9.00 9.76 -57.73
N GLU A 263 -9.67 8.65 -57.44
CA GLU A 263 -9.18 7.58 -56.56
C GLU A 263 -7.93 6.91 -57.16
N ALA A 264 -7.92 6.60 -58.46
CA ALA A 264 -6.74 6.05 -59.14
C ALA A 264 -5.55 7.04 -59.11
N GLN A 265 -5.81 8.33 -59.35
CA GLN A 265 -4.80 9.38 -59.24
C GLN A 265 -4.32 9.53 -57.78
N ASN A 266 -5.20 9.49 -56.79
CA ASN A 266 -4.84 9.53 -55.38
C ASN A 266 -4.03 8.31 -54.95
N ILE A 267 -4.36 7.10 -55.41
CA ILE A 267 -3.54 5.90 -55.20
C ILE A 267 -2.14 6.05 -55.86
N SER A 268 -2.02 6.80 -56.96
CA SER A 268 -0.71 7.15 -57.53
C SER A 268 0.06 8.18 -56.68
N ASN A 269 -0.66 9.17 -56.14
CA ASN A 269 -0.10 10.17 -55.22
C ASN A 269 0.32 9.52 -53.88
N GLU A 270 -0.46 8.59 -53.34
CA GLU A 270 -0.15 7.81 -52.14
C GLU A 270 1.10 6.96 -52.32
N LYS A 271 1.28 6.32 -53.49
CA LYS A 271 2.53 5.60 -53.82
C LYS A 271 3.73 6.54 -53.87
N LEU A 272 3.56 7.76 -54.39
CA LEU A 272 4.61 8.79 -54.39
C LEU A 272 4.89 9.30 -52.96
N ILE A 273 3.86 9.56 -52.16
CA ILE A 273 3.96 9.96 -50.75
C ILE A 273 4.61 8.86 -49.92
N ALA A 274 4.28 7.58 -50.13
CA ALA A 274 4.92 6.45 -49.48
C ALA A 274 6.41 6.34 -49.85
N HIS A 275 6.77 6.60 -51.11
CA HIS A 275 8.17 6.64 -51.54
C HIS A 275 8.94 7.81 -50.91
N LEU A 276 8.32 9.01 -50.85
CA LEU A 276 8.89 10.18 -50.18
C LEU A 276 8.99 9.96 -48.65
N ASN A 277 8.01 9.30 -48.03
CA ASN A 277 8.05 8.95 -46.62
C ASN A 277 9.18 7.95 -46.32
N LEU A 278 9.38 6.93 -47.16
CA LEU A 278 10.52 6.02 -47.03
C LEU A 278 11.87 6.75 -47.17
N GLN A 279 11.94 7.77 -48.04
CA GLN A 279 13.12 8.64 -48.15
C GLN A 279 13.29 9.53 -46.90
N ILE A 280 12.20 10.05 -46.33
CA ILE A 280 12.19 10.81 -45.08
C ILE A 280 12.60 9.92 -43.90
N GLU A 281 12.14 8.68 -43.82
CA GLU A 281 12.53 7.70 -42.80
C GLU A 281 14.03 7.41 -42.87
N TYR A 282 14.58 7.19 -44.06
CA TYR A 282 16.03 7.02 -44.25
C TYR A 282 16.83 8.26 -43.84
N LEU A 283 16.32 9.46 -44.13
CA LEU A 283 16.93 10.73 -43.67
C LEU A 283 16.79 10.94 -42.16
N GLN A 284 15.69 10.48 -41.54
CA GLN A 284 15.51 10.50 -40.08
C GLN A 284 16.40 9.47 -39.38
N GLU A 285 16.60 8.27 -39.95
CA GLU A 285 17.47 7.24 -39.38
C GLU A 285 18.94 7.64 -39.48
N THR A 286 19.37 8.21 -40.61
CA THR A 286 20.72 8.79 -40.75
C THR A 286 20.92 10.00 -39.82
N ASN A 287 19.92 10.87 -39.65
CA ASN A 287 19.97 11.94 -38.64
C ASN A 287 20.07 11.38 -37.21
N ARG A 288 19.25 10.39 -36.82
CA ARG A 288 19.34 9.72 -35.51
C ARG A 288 20.71 9.07 -35.28
N SER A 289 21.32 8.50 -36.32
CA SER A 289 22.68 7.96 -36.24
C SER A 289 23.73 9.05 -36.00
N LEU A 290 23.56 10.22 -36.62
CA LEU A 290 24.40 11.40 -36.38
C LEU A 290 24.16 12.00 -34.99
N GLU A 291 22.93 12.08 -34.51
CA GLU A 291 22.56 12.50 -33.16
C GLU A 291 23.18 11.58 -32.10
N GLN A 292 23.01 10.26 -32.21
CA GLN A 292 23.66 9.27 -31.34
C GLN A 292 25.19 9.39 -31.35
N ARG A 293 25.78 9.72 -32.52
CA ARG A 293 27.23 9.95 -32.65
C ARG A 293 27.67 11.27 -32.00
N ILE A 294 26.85 12.32 -32.08
CA ILE A 294 27.04 13.60 -31.38
C ILE A 294 26.93 13.37 -29.87
N ASP A 295 25.93 12.65 -29.38
CA ASP A 295 25.77 12.32 -27.96
C ASP A 295 26.90 11.45 -27.43
N GLY A 296 27.35 10.46 -28.19
CA GLY A 296 28.54 9.67 -27.87
C GLY A 296 29.82 10.53 -27.78
N LEU A 297 29.96 11.55 -28.64
CA LEU A 297 31.04 12.53 -28.55
C LEU A 297 30.86 13.50 -27.38
N GLN A 298 29.64 13.90 -27.02
CA GLN A 298 29.35 14.71 -25.83
C GLN A 298 29.63 13.93 -24.53
N GLN A 299 29.28 12.64 -24.48
CA GLN A 299 29.60 11.77 -23.35
C GLN A 299 31.12 11.61 -23.20
N ARG A 300 31.85 11.34 -24.28
CA ARG A 300 33.33 11.32 -24.27
C ARG A 300 33.94 12.67 -23.86
N LYS A 301 33.35 13.79 -24.30
CA LYS A 301 33.76 15.13 -23.83
C LYS A 301 33.52 15.29 -22.33
N LYS A 302 32.42 14.75 -21.79
CA LYS A 302 32.14 14.78 -20.34
C LYS A 302 33.12 13.90 -19.56
N THR A 303 33.44 12.68 -20.00
CA THR A 303 34.42 11.82 -19.30
C THR A 303 35.83 12.40 -19.35
N VAL A 304 36.29 12.87 -20.51
CA VAL A 304 37.58 13.58 -20.61
C VAL A 304 37.58 14.87 -19.78
N SER A 305 36.44 15.56 -19.65
CA SER A 305 36.33 16.74 -18.79
C SER A 305 36.32 16.41 -17.29
N SER A 306 35.83 15.23 -16.87
CA SER A 306 35.99 14.77 -15.49
C SER A 306 37.40 14.26 -15.24
N GLU A 307 37.99 13.48 -16.15
CA GLU A 307 39.40 13.05 -16.08
C GLU A 307 40.35 14.25 -15.95
N VAL A 308 40.13 15.33 -16.72
CA VAL A 308 40.87 16.59 -16.59
C VAL A 308 40.59 17.32 -15.28
N ALA A 309 39.36 17.26 -14.74
CA ALA A 309 39.05 17.83 -13.44
C ALA A 309 39.71 17.06 -12.29
N ASP A 310 39.66 15.73 -12.32
CA ASP A 310 40.27 14.82 -11.34
C ASP A 310 41.80 14.97 -11.37
N LEU A 311 42.41 15.03 -12.56
CA LEU A 311 43.84 15.36 -12.71
C LEU A 311 44.15 16.78 -12.22
N SER A 312 43.25 17.77 -12.39
CA SER A 312 43.46 19.11 -11.85
C SER A 312 43.37 19.16 -10.32
N ALA A 313 42.50 18.33 -9.71
CA ALA A 313 42.40 18.17 -8.27
C ALA A 313 43.66 17.50 -7.71
N GLN A 314 44.13 16.40 -8.31
CA GLN A 314 45.39 15.76 -7.94
C GLN A 314 46.60 16.70 -8.08
N ASN A 315 46.63 17.56 -9.12
CA ASN A 315 47.66 18.59 -9.22
C ASN A 315 47.53 19.67 -8.13
N GLN A 316 46.32 20.01 -7.68
CA GLN A 316 46.13 20.92 -6.53
C GLN A 316 46.49 20.27 -5.19
N GLU A 317 46.25 18.97 -5.01
CA GLU A 317 46.68 18.17 -3.86
C GLU A 317 48.21 18.10 -3.80
N LEU A 318 48.87 17.75 -4.92
CA LEU A 318 50.33 17.77 -5.03
C LEU A 318 50.93 19.18 -4.81
N CYS A 319 50.25 20.25 -5.23
CA CYS A 319 50.68 21.62 -4.91
C CYS A 319 50.52 21.93 -3.41
N GLN A 320 49.48 21.42 -2.74
CA GLN A 320 49.31 21.56 -1.30
C GLN A 320 50.40 20.79 -0.54
N GLU A 321 50.65 19.52 -0.88
CA GLU A 321 51.75 18.71 -0.34
C GLU A 321 53.10 19.42 -0.51
N LEU A 322 53.38 20.00 -1.68
CA LEU A 322 54.60 20.80 -1.90
C LEU A 322 54.66 22.04 -0.98
N THR A 323 53.55 22.77 -0.79
CA THR A 323 53.54 23.89 0.16
C THR A 323 53.63 23.47 1.64
N GLU A 324 53.20 22.26 2.00
CA GLU A 324 53.43 21.69 3.33
C GLU A 324 54.89 21.28 3.52
N ILE A 325 55.52 20.68 2.49
CA ILE A 325 56.96 20.40 2.46
C ILE A 325 57.78 21.69 2.57
N ASP A 326 57.42 22.77 1.86
CA ASP A 326 58.07 24.08 1.97
C ASP A 326 57.90 24.68 3.39
N GLN A 327 56.73 24.54 4.01
CA GLN A 327 56.51 24.98 5.40
C GLN A 327 57.33 24.17 6.40
N LEU A 328 57.41 22.85 6.23
CA LEU A 328 58.25 21.97 7.05
C LEU A 328 59.74 22.27 6.85
N ALA A 329 60.18 22.56 5.63
CA ALA A 329 61.55 23.00 5.34
C ALA A 329 61.85 24.34 6.04
N GLN A 330 60.99 25.34 5.93
CA GLN A 330 61.14 26.61 6.65
C GLN A 330 61.11 26.45 8.18
N GLN A 331 60.38 25.47 8.72
CA GLN A 331 60.41 25.20 10.15
C GLN A 331 61.72 24.52 10.57
N LEU A 332 62.21 23.54 9.79
CA LEU A 332 63.52 22.91 10.02
C LEU A 332 64.68 23.90 9.89
N GLU A 333 64.57 24.91 9.00
CA GLU A 333 65.53 26.01 8.91
C GLU A 333 65.52 26.89 10.17
N LYS A 334 64.33 27.28 10.68
CA LYS A 334 64.21 28.02 11.95
C LYS A 334 64.71 27.22 13.15
N ASP A 335 64.34 25.93 13.24
CA ASP A 335 64.78 25.06 14.34
C ASP A 335 66.30 24.89 14.32
N LYS A 336 66.90 24.78 13.13
CA LYS A 336 68.36 24.81 12.92
C LYS A 336 68.98 26.15 13.30
N GLU A 337 68.36 27.29 12.95
CA GLU A 337 68.83 28.62 13.38
C GLU A 337 68.80 28.77 14.90
N MET A 338 67.71 28.35 15.56
CA MET A 338 67.59 28.32 17.03
C MET A 338 68.68 27.44 17.67
N VAL A 339 68.94 26.24 17.13
CA VAL A 339 70.00 25.35 17.63
C VAL A 339 71.40 25.92 17.39
N LEU A 340 71.61 26.66 16.28
CA LEU A 340 72.86 27.38 16.04
C LEU A 340 73.03 28.58 16.97
N GLU A 341 71.94 29.27 17.33
CA GLU A 341 71.96 30.37 18.30
C GLU A 341 72.23 29.86 19.72
N THR A 342 71.58 28.77 20.16
CA THR A 342 71.91 28.18 21.47
C THR A 342 73.34 27.66 21.52
N ALA A 343 73.83 26.98 20.47
CA ALA A 343 75.22 26.57 20.38
C ALA A 343 76.20 27.77 20.35
N ALA A 344 75.82 28.90 19.74
CA ALA A 344 76.60 30.13 19.76
C ALA A 344 76.62 30.79 21.16
N MET A 345 75.49 30.75 21.88
CA MET A 345 75.41 31.19 23.28
C MET A 345 76.27 30.31 24.20
N GLU A 346 76.16 28.99 24.09
CA GLU A 346 77.00 28.02 24.83
C GLU A 346 78.49 28.22 24.51
N LEU A 347 78.87 28.41 23.25
CA LEU A 347 80.24 28.75 22.85
C LEU A 347 80.68 30.12 23.40
N GLN A 348 79.77 31.08 23.57
CA GLN A 348 80.08 32.37 24.19
C GLN A 348 80.11 32.30 25.73
N GLU A 349 79.52 31.27 26.33
CA GLU A 349 79.67 30.94 27.76
C GLU A 349 80.96 30.19 28.03
N ALA A 350 81.29 29.19 27.21
CA ALA A 350 82.60 28.55 27.22
C ALA A 350 83.73 29.57 26.99
N LYS A 351 83.57 30.54 26.07
CA LYS A 351 84.54 31.64 25.89
C LYS A 351 84.64 32.54 27.12
N ARG A 352 83.52 32.91 27.76
CA ARG A 352 83.52 33.70 29.00
C ARG A 352 84.20 32.96 30.15
N GLU A 353 83.96 31.66 30.30
CA GLU A 353 84.60 30.84 31.33
C GLU A 353 86.08 30.59 31.03
N ILE A 354 86.47 30.39 29.76
CA ILE A 354 87.89 30.36 29.35
C ILE A 354 88.56 31.70 29.65
N GLN A 355 87.91 32.84 29.40
CA GLN A 355 88.44 34.16 29.77
C GLN A 355 88.54 34.35 31.29
N ARG A 356 87.56 33.82 32.06
CA ARG A 356 87.60 33.81 33.53
C ARG A 356 88.78 32.98 34.05
N GLN A 357 89.00 31.80 33.48
CA GLN A 357 90.13 30.91 33.79
C GLN A 357 91.47 31.50 33.32
N GLN A 358 91.51 32.21 32.19
CA GLN A 358 92.69 32.96 31.74
C GLN A 358 93.02 34.07 32.71
N TRP A 359 92.04 34.84 33.20
CA TRP A 359 92.28 35.86 34.22
C TRP A 359 92.68 35.25 35.59
N GLU A 360 92.12 34.09 35.97
CA GLU A 360 92.59 33.33 37.14
C GLU A 360 94.03 32.83 36.96
N LEU A 361 94.41 32.38 35.76
CA LEU A 361 95.78 32.00 35.43
C LEU A 361 96.72 33.21 35.41
N GLU A 362 96.33 34.35 34.84
CA GLU A 362 97.10 35.60 34.86
C GLU A 362 97.32 36.10 36.31
N ASN A 363 96.29 36.05 37.16
CA ASN A 363 96.42 36.33 38.59
C ASN A 363 97.34 35.34 39.30
N LEU A 364 97.24 34.03 38.99
CA LEU A 364 98.12 33.01 39.56
C LEU A 364 99.56 33.17 39.05
N GLU A 365 99.76 33.61 37.81
CA GLU A 365 101.06 33.96 37.25
C GLU A 365 101.61 35.26 37.87
N GLU A 366 100.78 36.26 38.20
CA GLU A 366 101.20 37.43 38.98
C GLU A 366 101.51 37.06 40.45
N VAL A 367 100.76 36.16 41.08
CA VAL A 367 101.08 35.61 42.40
C VAL A 367 102.38 34.78 42.33
N ILE A 368 102.60 34.01 41.28
CA ILE A 368 103.87 33.28 41.06
C ILE A 368 105.00 34.26 40.73
N ALA A 369 104.75 35.37 40.02
CA ALA A 369 105.74 36.39 39.70
C ALA A 369 106.13 37.20 40.93
N THR A 370 105.17 37.61 41.76
CA THR A 370 105.41 38.28 43.04
C THR A 370 106.04 37.34 44.05
N LEU A 371 105.67 36.05 44.11
CA LEU A 371 106.39 35.05 44.91
C LEU A 371 107.82 34.82 44.39
N ARG A 372 108.04 34.77 43.07
CA ARG A 372 109.38 34.74 42.47
C ARG A 372 110.16 36.02 42.77
N GLN A 373 109.51 37.18 42.81
CA GLN A 373 110.12 38.47 43.12
C GLN A 373 110.42 38.62 44.61
N VAL A 374 109.59 38.09 45.51
CA VAL A 374 109.87 37.96 46.95
C VAL A 374 111.00 36.96 47.18
N CYS A 375 111.05 35.84 46.45
CA CYS A 375 112.17 34.91 46.46
C CYS A 375 113.45 35.52 45.85
N ALA A 376 113.34 36.43 44.87
CA ALA A 376 114.45 37.20 44.33
C ALA A 376 114.95 38.24 45.33
N TRP A 377 114.07 39.06 45.93
CA TRP A 377 114.41 39.99 47.02
C TRP A 377 115.03 39.27 48.22
N ARG A 378 114.47 38.14 48.64
CA ARG A 378 115.03 37.30 49.71
C ARG A 378 116.36 36.68 49.30
N GLY A 379 116.49 36.26 48.04
CA GLY A 379 117.71 35.74 47.45
C GLY A 379 118.81 36.79 47.31
N ASP A 380 118.47 38.03 46.98
CA ASP A 380 119.39 39.15 46.82
C ASP A 380 119.79 39.72 48.19
N HIS A 381 118.86 39.84 49.15
CA HIS A 381 119.23 40.09 50.56
C HIS A 381 120.13 39.00 51.15
N VAL A 382 119.98 37.74 50.71
CA VAL A 382 120.90 36.65 51.08
C VAL A 382 122.23 36.78 50.34
N LYS A 383 122.26 37.11 49.05
CA LYS A 383 123.51 37.37 48.30
C LYS A 383 124.27 38.57 48.85
N ASP A 384 123.59 39.62 49.27
CA ASP A 384 124.21 40.84 49.80
C ASP A 384 124.78 40.57 51.20
N ARG A 385 124.01 39.92 52.10
CA ARG A 385 124.58 39.39 53.34
C ARG A 385 125.77 38.47 53.12
N LEU A 386 125.72 37.57 52.13
CA LEU A 386 126.83 36.67 51.83
C LEU A 386 128.02 37.40 51.20
N ARG A 387 127.81 38.48 50.43
CA ARG A 387 128.87 39.34 49.89
C ARG A 387 129.56 40.13 51.01
N ASP A 388 128.79 40.75 51.90
CA ASP A 388 129.29 41.49 53.05
C ASP A 388 130.06 40.53 54.00
N GLN A 389 129.48 39.36 54.31
CA GLN A 389 130.13 38.33 55.14
C GLN A 389 131.40 37.74 54.51
N LEU A 390 131.47 37.63 53.18
CA LEU A 390 132.69 37.19 52.50
C LEU A 390 133.78 38.27 52.54
N LEU A 391 133.42 39.55 52.37
CA LEU A 391 134.36 40.67 52.49
C LEU A 391 134.92 40.78 53.92
N ASP A 392 134.05 40.77 54.93
CA ASP A 392 134.45 40.85 56.34
C ASP A 392 135.36 39.68 56.78
N LEU A 393 135.07 38.45 56.33
CA LEU A 393 135.83 37.26 56.73
C LEU A 393 137.09 37.03 55.91
N GLN A 394 137.14 37.47 54.65
CA GLN A 394 138.39 37.49 53.90
C GLN A 394 139.40 38.44 54.58
N GLU A 395 138.94 39.59 55.10
CA GLU A 395 139.76 40.48 55.93
C GLU A 395 140.10 39.89 57.32
N GLN A 396 139.46 38.81 57.79
CA GLN A 396 139.82 38.13 59.04
C GLN A 396 140.80 36.97 58.84
N ASN A 397 140.73 36.22 57.73
CA ASN A 397 141.72 35.19 57.41
C ASN A 397 143.13 35.79 57.31
N ASP A 398 143.29 36.90 56.58
CA ASP A 398 144.55 37.65 56.45
C ASP A 398 145.15 38.08 57.82
N LYS A 399 144.33 38.17 58.88
CA LYS A 399 144.77 38.49 60.25
C LYS A 399 145.00 37.24 61.11
N MET A 400 144.21 36.18 60.93
CA MET A 400 144.33 34.95 61.70
C MET A 400 145.45 34.02 61.23
N GLU A 401 145.77 33.97 59.93
CA GLU A 401 146.92 33.21 59.43
C GLU A 401 148.24 33.68 60.06
N GLY A 402 148.34 34.97 60.41
CA GLY A 402 149.47 35.54 61.16
C GLY A 402 149.56 35.12 62.64
N LEU A 403 148.44 34.75 63.28
CA LEU A 403 148.41 34.32 64.70
C LEU A 403 148.43 32.79 64.87
N ILE A 404 147.91 32.06 63.89
CA ILE A 404 148.05 30.59 63.77
C ILE A 404 149.52 30.18 63.77
N HIS A 405 150.40 31.02 63.22
CA HIS A 405 151.85 30.80 63.17
C HIS A 405 152.60 31.12 64.50
N PHE A 406 151.93 31.60 65.56
CA PHE A 406 152.61 32.12 66.76
C PHE A 406 152.15 31.52 68.10
N LEU A 407 150.87 31.12 68.26
CA LEU A 407 150.29 30.88 69.59
C LEU A 407 150.09 29.42 70.02
N GLU A 408 150.08 28.44 69.10
CA GLU A 408 149.86 27.03 69.49
C GLU A 408 151.07 26.10 69.29
N GLU A 409 152.24 26.65 68.91
CA GLU A 409 153.55 26.04 69.23
C GLU A 409 153.66 25.78 70.76
N ASP A 410 153.08 26.68 71.57
CA ASP A 410 153.08 26.58 73.03
C ASP A 410 151.97 25.68 73.61
N LYS A 411 150.95 25.32 72.80
CA LYS A 411 149.79 24.54 73.26
C LYS A 411 149.83 23.08 72.83
N LYS A 412 150.48 22.69 71.72
CA LYS A 412 150.66 21.24 71.46
C LYS A 412 151.48 20.57 72.58
N ARG A 413 152.46 21.33 73.10
CA ARG A 413 153.19 21.20 74.38
C ARG A 413 152.32 20.93 75.63
N LEU A 414 151.01 21.17 75.56
CA LEU A 414 149.99 20.95 76.59
C LEU A 414 148.87 19.99 76.13
N GLN A 415 148.72 19.73 74.82
CA GLN A 415 147.77 18.77 74.26
C GLN A 415 148.31 17.33 74.36
N ASP A 416 149.63 17.16 74.39
CA ASP A 416 150.37 15.93 74.78
C ASP A 416 150.08 15.49 76.25
N LYS A 417 149.13 16.14 76.94
CA LYS A 417 148.61 15.76 78.27
C LYS A 417 147.10 15.50 78.31
N VAL A 418 146.40 15.68 77.19
CA VAL A 418 144.98 15.32 77.03
C VAL A 418 144.83 14.07 76.13
N GLU A 419 145.95 13.44 75.73
CA GLU A 419 146.06 12.07 75.22
C GLU A 419 145.72 10.99 76.27
N ALA A 420 144.66 11.21 77.06
CA ALA A 420 144.22 10.34 78.16
C ALA A 420 142.78 9.82 78.02
N MET A 421 141.96 10.39 77.12
CA MET A 421 140.58 9.94 76.81
C MET A 421 140.27 10.21 75.32
N THR A 422 139.79 9.20 74.57
CA THR A 422 139.88 9.19 73.09
C THR A 422 138.68 8.57 72.34
N GLN A 423 138.27 9.22 71.23
CA GLN A 423 137.78 8.63 69.94
C GLN A 423 136.43 7.83 69.90
N ALA A 424 135.71 7.63 68.77
CA ALA A 424 135.54 8.36 67.48
C ALA A 424 134.41 7.72 66.59
N GLY A 425 133.82 8.49 65.64
CA GLY A 425 133.09 8.04 64.41
C GLY A 425 131.66 7.41 64.54
N GLU A 426 130.86 7.17 63.47
CA GLU A 426 130.72 7.81 62.12
C GLU A 426 129.47 7.27 61.32
N ILE A 427 128.99 8.01 60.29
CA ILE A 427 128.24 7.59 59.05
C ILE A 427 126.69 7.24 59.03
N ASP A 428 126.01 7.82 58.01
CA ASP A 428 124.76 7.56 57.21
C ASP A 428 123.38 7.03 57.71
N GLY A 429 122.30 7.60 57.12
CA GLY A 429 121.13 6.83 56.57
C GLY A 429 119.70 7.02 57.14
N VAL A 430 118.79 7.73 56.42
CA VAL A 430 117.29 7.77 56.57
C VAL A 430 116.69 8.28 55.24
N GLU A 431 115.59 7.85 54.61
CA GLU A 431 114.52 6.82 54.77
C GLU A 431 113.19 7.10 55.55
N CYS A 432 112.24 7.77 54.86
CA CYS A 432 110.78 7.47 54.80
C CYS A 432 109.88 7.53 56.08
N VAL A 433 108.60 7.11 55.91
CA VAL A 433 107.46 6.96 56.88
C VAL A 433 106.98 8.27 57.55
N SER A 434 105.74 8.49 58.05
CA SER A 434 104.49 7.71 58.34
C SER A 434 103.28 8.70 58.37
N VAL A 435 101.98 8.46 58.72
CA VAL A 435 101.21 7.38 59.39
C VAL A 435 99.73 7.39 58.88
N SER A 436 99.04 6.24 58.85
CA SER A 436 97.54 6.04 58.75
C SER A 436 96.83 6.51 57.46
N PHE A 437 95.71 5.93 57.00
CA PHE A 437 94.74 4.99 57.59
C PHE A 437 94.23 3.96 56.54
N VAL A 438 93.86 2.75 56.97
CA VAL A 438 93.32 1.65 56.13
C VAL A 438 92.09 1.05 56.82
N LYS A 439 91.13 0.51 56.04
CA LYS A 439 89.84 -0.15 56.39
C LYS A 439 88.59 0.76 56.33
N SER A 440 88.04 1.04 55.14
CA SER A 440 86.74 1.76 55.04
C SER A 440 85.88 1.58 53.76
N LEU A 441 86.28 0.79 52.74
CA LEU A 441 85.60 0.83 51.42
C LEU A 441 85.24 -0.54 50.78
N GLU A 442 85.03 -1.59 51.58
CA GLU A 442 84.44 -2.86 51.08
C GLU A 442 83.26 -3.41 51.93
N GLU A 443 82.84 -2.72 53.01
CA GLU A 443 81.95 -3.31 54.03
C GLU A 443 80.48 -2.80 54.02
N GLU A 444 80.19 -1.58 53.54
CA GLU A 444 78.87 -0.91 53.63
C GLU A 444 77.72 -1.47 52.73
N ARG A 445 77.69 -2.78 52.41
CA ARG A 445 76.54 -3.37 51.71
C ARG A 445 76.15 -4.81 52.09
N ASN A 446 76.71 -5.37 53.16
CA ASN A 446 76.31 -6.71 53.63
C ASN A 446 75.42 -6.72 54.89
N ASP A 447 75.25 -5.60 55.59
CA ASP A 447 74.61 -5.57 56.91
C ASP A 447 73.13 -5.98 56.92
N TYR A 448 72.41 -5.84 55.81
CA TYR A 448 71.01 -6.28 55.67
C TYR A 448 70.84 -7.76 55.29
N LYS A 449 71.74 -8.65 55.77
CA LYS A 449 71.69 -10.11 55.49
C LYS A 449 71.18 -11.00 56.62
N GLN A 450 70.97 -10.52 57.85
CA GLN A 450 70.69 -11.45 58.98
C GLN A 450 69.57 -11.10 59.98
N GLU A 451 68.96 -9.91 59.97
CA GLU A 451 68.08 -9.48 61.08
C GLU A 451 66.64 -9.07 60.69
N LEU A 452 66.04 -9.71 59.68
CA LEU A 452 64.60 -9.52 59.37
C LEU A 452 63.83 -10.83 59.11
N GLU A 453 64.34 -11.94 59.65
CA GLU A 453 63.54 -13.15 59.81
C GLU A 453 62.53 -12.95 60.98
N ARG A 454 61.27 -12.60 60.67
CA ARG A 454 60.02 -13.25 61.19
C ARG A 454 58.73 -12.42 61.14
N TYR A 455 58.76 -11.09 61.07
CA TYR A 455 57.55 -10.26 61.01
C TYR A 455 57.69 -9.11 59.99
N ARG A 456 56.78 -8.89 59.02
CA ARG A 456 55.40 -9.38 58.87
C ARG A 456 55.07 -9.87 57.44
N LEU A 457 54.33 -10.99 57.38
CA LEU A 457 53.16 -11.29 56.51
C LEU A 457 52.69 -10.15 55.57
N LEU A 458 52.32 -10.34 54.30
CA LEU A 458 51.94 -11.51 53.44
C LEU A 458 53.02 -11.77 52.34
N ARG A 459 52.96 -12.62 51.28
CA ARG A 459 52.28 -13.87 50.78
C ARG A 459 52.98 -14.15 49.41
N GLY A 460 53.14 -15.33 48.81
CA GLY A 460 52.73 -16.73 49.01
C GLY A 460 52.29 -17.33 47.64
N ARG A 461 52.60 -18.58 47.22
CA ARG A 461 53.28 -19.71 47.90
C ARG A 461 53.84 -20.77 46.88
N THR A 462 54.82 -21.54 47.35
CA THR A 462 55.63 -22.67 46.81
C THR A 462 54.90 -23.99 46.46
N ASP A 463 55.47 -25.09 45.89
CA ASP A 463 56.67 -25.43 45.04
C ASP A 463 56.89 -27.00 44.98
N LYS A 464 57.71 -27.53 44.03
CA LYS A 464 58.42 -28.86 43.97
C LYS A 464 57.68 -30.22 43.75
N SER A 465 58.46 -31.26 43.36
CA SER A 465 58.05 -32.64 42.94
C SER A 465 59.25 -33.63 42.89
N PRO A 466 59.07 -34.98 42.84
CA PRO A 466 59.94 -35.83 41.99
C PRO A 466 59.25 -37.08 41.32
N THR A 467 59.78 -38.31 41.52
CA THR A 467 59.74 -39.52 40.65
C THR A 467 60.02 -40.83 41.46
N PRO A 468 60.02 -42.09 40.91
CA PRO A 468 59.47 -42.69 39.67
C PRO A 468 58.72 -44.07 39.86
N CYS A 469 58.46 -44.78 38.74
CA CYS A 469 58.14 -46.23 38.59
C CYS A 469 56.67 -46.72 38.74
N PRO A 470 56.28 -47.86 38.09
CA PRO A 470 54.97 -47.92 37.42
C PRO A 470 54.02 -49.07 37.81
N GLY A 471 52.70 -48.87 37.59
CA GLY A 471 51.72 -49.96 37.44
C GLY A 471 50.25 -49.57 37.67
N ARG A 472 49.36 -50.05 36.77
CA ARG A 472 47.88 -50.14 36.88
C ARG A 472 47.07 -48.93 37.42
N GLY A 473 46.21 -48.36 36.57
CA GLY A 473 45.08 -47.52 36.98
C GLY A 473 44.09 -47.25 35.83
N ARG A 474 42.79 -47.23 36.11
CA ARG A 474 41.71 -46.89 35.16
C ARG A 474 40.78 -45.85 35.79
N SER A 475 40.14 -45.01 34.97
CA SER A 475 39.00 -44.12 35.29
C SER A 475 39.33 -42.86 36.14
N PRO A 476 38.49 -41.79 36.09
CA PRO A 476 37.74 -41.25 34.95
C PRO A 476 37.83 -39.69 34.79
N ARG A 477 37.16 -39.14 33.77
CA ARG A 477 37.05 -37.69 33.40
C ARG A 477 36.50 -36.76 34.49
N GLY A 478 36.79 -35.45 34.37
CA GLY A 478 35.97 -34.39 35.00
C GLY A 478 36.24 -32.93 34.54
N ARG A 479 35.19 -32.27 33.97
CA ARG A 479 35.00 -30.80 33.73
C ARG A 479 35.90 -30.05 32.72
N GLY A 480 35.29 -29.03 32.09
CA GLY A 480 35.97 -27.86 31.50
C GLY A 480 35.31 -27.31 30.23
N SER A 481 34.64 -26.16 30.28
CA SER A 481 34.13 -25.42 29.10
C SER A 481 34.25 -23.91 29.32
N TRP A 482 34.63 -23.17 28.27
CA TRP A 482 34.64 -21.70 28.18
C TRP A 482 34.37 -21.26 26.71
N HIS A 483 33.96 -20.00 26.52
CA HIS A 483 33.44 -19.47 25.25
C HIS A 483 34.52 -19.06 24.22
N GLY A 484 34.20 -19.14 22.93
CA GLY A 484 34.89 -18.39 21.86
C GLY A 484 34.47 -18.81 20.44
N LYS A 485 34.21 -17.84 19.56
CA LYS A 485 34.00 -18.01 18.09
C LYS A 485 34.99 -19.00 17.47
N ARG A 486 34.59 -19.90 16.58
CA ARG A 486 33.94 -19.74 15.25
C ARG A 486 34.47 -18.61 14.37
N ASP A 487 35.63 -18.82 13.77
CA ASP A 487 35.63 -19.18 12.34
C ASP A 487 35.57 -20.71 12.28
N GLY A 488 34.82 -21.36 11.38
CA GLY A 488 33.98 -20.86 10.30
C GLY A 488 33.25 -22.05 9.66
N ASP A 489 33.97 -23.18 9.50
CA ASP A 489 33.39 -24.47 9.06
C ASP A 489 33.94 -25.72 9.78
N ALA A 490 35.09 -25.64 10.50
CA ALA A 490 35.74 -26.82 11.09
C ALA A 490 35.02 -27.41 12.32
N GLU A 491 34.34 -26.57 13.11
CA GLU A 491 33.84 -26.92 14.45
C GLU A 491 32.62 -27.84 14.44
N LEU A 492 31.75 -27.72 13.43
CA LEU A 492 30.51 -28.49 13.34
C LEU A 492 30.79 -30.01 13.26
N SER A 493 31.89 -30.36 12.58
CA SER A 493 32.39 -31.73 12.45
C SER A 493 33.01 -32.29 13.72
N HIS A 494 33.37 -31.45 14.69
CA HIS A 494 33.85 -31.88 16.01
C HIS A 494 32.70 -32.08 17.00
N ALA A 495 31.76 -31.12 17.06
CA ALA A 495 30.60 -31.22 17.95
C ALA A 495 29.73 -32.47 17.69
N LEU A 496 29.61 -32.89 16.42
CA LEU A 496 28.91 -34.15 16.07
C LEU A 496 29.65 -35.40 16.58
N LYS A 497 30.99 -35.42 16.54
CA LYS A 497 31.80 -36.53 17.07
C LYS A 497 31.71 -36.62 18.58
N GLU A 498 31.83 -35.49 19.29
CA GLU A 498 31.74 -35.47 20.75
C GLU A 498 30.34 -35.89 21.25
N ARG A 499 29.27 -35.54 20.52
CA ARG A 499 27.92 -36.07 20.77
C ARG A 499 27.88 -37.59 20.68
N ASP A 500 28.45 -38.16 19.63
CA ASP A 500 28.36 -39.60 19.35
C ASP A 500 29.28 -40.43 20.27
N GLU A 501 30.43 -39.88 20.65
CA GLU A 501 31.28 -40.43 21.72
C GLU A 501 30.56 -40.42 23.08
N LEU A 502 29.86 -39.35 23.43
CA LEU A 502 29.08 -39.28 24.67
C LEU A 502 27.87 -40.24 24.66
N GLN A 503 27.19 -40.41 23.52
CA GLN A 503 26.17 -41.48 23.38
C GLN A 503 26.77 -42.88 23.51
N SER A 504 27.97 -43.11 22.98
CA SER A 504 28.68 -44.40 23.12
C SER A 504 29.02 -44.70 24.58
N VAL A 505 29.53 -43.70 25.32
CA VAL A 505 29.83 -43.82 26.75
C VAL A 505 28.58 -44.06 27.59
N LEU A 506 27.44 -43.42 27.29
CA LEU A 506 26.17 -43.66 27.99
C LEU A 506 25.67 -45.09 27.79
N ARG A 507 25.65 -45.61 26.55
CA ARG A 507 25.33 -47.02 26.26
C ARG A 507 26.28 -47.99 26.97
N GLY A 508 27.54 -47.59 27.14
CA GLY A 508 28.53 -48.32 27.95
C GLY A 508 28.14 -48.41 29.44
N PHE A 509 27.61 -47.35 30.03
CA PHE A 509 27.13 -47.37 31.42
C PHE A 509 25.81 -48.15 31.58
N GLU A 510 24.87 -48.03 30.64
CA GLU A 510 23.64 -48.83 30.61
C GLU A 510 23.96 -50.33 30.65
N LYS A 511 24.82 -50.79 29.73
CA LYS A 511 25.26 -52.19 29.68
C LYS A 511 26.02 -52.63 30.93
N HIS A 512 26.79 -51.73 31.56
CA HIS A 512 27.49 -52.06 32.80
C HIS A 512 26.55 -52.22 34.00
N MET A 513 25.38 -51.57 34.01
CA MET A 513 24.33 -51.85 35.01
C MET A 513 23.69 -53.24 34.80
N GLU A 514 23.49 -53.67 33.55
CA GLU A 514 22.98 -55.02 33.25
C GLU A 514 23.96 -56.13 33.72
N ASP A 515 25.27 -55.94 33.49
CA ASP A 515 26.34 -56.82 34.00
C ASP A 515 26.37 -56.91 35.54
N ILE A 516 26.01 -55.82 36.24
CA ILE A 516 25.94 -55.80 37.72
C ILE A 516 24.66 -56.50 38.20
N GLN A 517 23.51 -56.22 37.58
CA GLN A 517 22.23 -56.86 37.95
C GLN A 517 22.22 -58.38 37.72
N THR A 518 22.94 -58.87 36.71
CA THR A 518 23.12 -60.31 36.47
C THR A 518 24.05 -60.96 37.49
N ARG A 519 25.16 -60.30 37.88
CA ARG A 519 26.06 -60.79 38.93
C ARG A 519 25.41 -60.89 40.32
N VAL A 520 24.58 -59.92 40.70
CA VAL A 520 23.87 -59.97 42.00
C VAL A 520 22.97 -61.21 42.09
N LYS A 521 22.27 -61.57 41.01
CA LYS A 521 21.40 -62.76 40.97
C LYS A 521 22.15 -64.08 41.15
N LEU A 522 23.40 -64.18 40.67
CA LEU A 522 24.24 -65.36 40.88
C LEU A 522 24.70 -65.47 42.34
N LEU A 523 25.15 -64.36 42.95
CA LEU A 523 25.61 -64.34 44.34
C LEU A 523 24.50 -64.68 45.35
N THR A 524 23.24 -64.34 45.06
CA THR A 524 22.10 -64.78 45.89
C THR A 524 21.96 -66.30 45.90
N ALA A 525 22.09 -66.96 44.73
CA ALA A 525 21.96 -68.41 44.62
C ALA A 525 23.08 -69.17 45.37
N GLU A 526 24.31 -68.64 45.39
CA GLU A 526 25.44 -69.21 46.14
C GLU A 526 25.23 -69.11 47.67
N SER A 527 24.57 -68.04 48.15
CA SER A 527 24.26 -67.82 49.57
C SER A 527 23.25 -68.84 50.12
N ASP A 528 22.22 -69.17 49.34
CA ASP A 528 21.18 -70.13 49.75
C ASP A 528 21.75 -71.57 49.81
N GLN A 529 22.66 -71.91 48.90
CA GLN A 529 23.33 -73.22 48.87
C GLN A 529 24.20 -73.48 50.11
N LEU A 530 24.95 -72.48 50.58
CA LEU A 530 25.77 -72.59 51.79
C LEU A 530 24.95 -72.72 53.08
N SER A 531 23.80 -72.03 53.14
CA SER A 531 22.91 -72.04 54.31
C SER A 531 22.33 -73.43 54.61
N SER A 532 22.08 -74.24 53.57
CA SER A 532 21.61 -75.61 53.69
C SER A 532 22.66 -76.55 54.32
N GLN A 533 23.94 -76.40 53.94
CA GLN A 533 25.03 -77.27 54.42
C GLN A 533 25.32 -77.10 55.92
N TYR A 534 25.10 -75.90 56.48
CA TYR A 534 25.34 -75.63 57.89
C TYR A 534 24.36 -76.37 58.84
N GLN A 535 23.13 -76.62 58.41
CA GLN A 535 22.11 -77.25 59.26
C GLN A 535 22.40 -78.73 59.53
N GLN A 536 22.85 -79.49 58.51
CA GLN A 536 23.16 -80.92 58.66
C GLN A 536 24.25 -81.18 59.73
N ALA A 537 25.27 -80.31 59.80
CA ALA A 537 26.38 -80.45 60.74
C ALA A 537 26.00 -80.27 62.23
N GLN A 538 24.84 -79.67 62.55
CA GLN A 538 24.41 -79.49 63.94
C GLN A 538 23.74 -80.72 64.55
N GLU A 539 23.14 -81.61 63.75
CA GLU A 539 22.35 -82.73 64.27
C GLU A 539 23.21 -83.92 64.72
N GLU A 540 24.39 -84.11 64.09
CA GLU A 540 25.32 -85.18 64.46
C GLU A 540 25.87 -85.01 65.89
N ARG A 541 26.25 -83.78 66.27
CA ARG A 541 26.79 -83.47 67.62
C ARG A 541 25.84 -83.86 68.76
N ARG A 542 24.52 -83.86 68.54
CA ARG A 542 23.52 -84.17 69.58
C ARG A 542 23.39 -85.66 69.91
N ARG A 543 24.05 -86.56 69.16
CA ARG A 543 24.01 -88.01 69.43
C ARG A 543 24.98 -88.47 70.53
N VAL A 544 26.10 -87.78 70.72
CA VAL A 544 27.27 -88.28 71.49
C VAL A 544 27.15 -88.07 73.02
N GLN A 545 26.24 -87.21 73.49
CA GLN A 545 26.18 -86.78 74.91
C GLN A 545 25.26 -87.61 75.83
N ARG A 546 25.17 -88.96 75.68
CA ARG A 546 24.19 -89.77 76.45
C ARG A 546 24.69 -91.05 77.14
N GLU A 547 25.99 -91.35 77.18
CA GLU A 547 26.48 -92.70 77.53
C GLU A 547 27.46 -92.75 78.75
N LEU A 548 27.00 -92.39 79.96
CA LEU A 548 27.68 -92.67 81.27
C LEU A 548 26.69 -92.40 82.44
N GLU A 549 26.46 -93.20 83.50
CA GLU A 549 26.99 -94.46 84.10
C GLU A 549 27.91 -94.37 85.34
N SER A 550 27.74 -95.33 86.29
CA SER A 550 28.33 -95.40 87.66
C SER A 550 28.04 -96.80 88.30
N SER A 551 28.32 -97.22 89.56
CA SER A 551 28.87 -96.62 90.79
C SER A 551 29.30 -97.73 91.78
N GLU A 552 30.38 -97.60 92.58
CA GLU A 552 30.82 -98.63 93.56
C GLU A 552 31.78 -98.10 94.67
N LEU A 553 31.39 -98.01 95.97
CA LEU A 553 32.34 -97.64 97.08
C LEU A 553 31.90 -97.78 98.58
N GLN A 554 31.12 -98.79 99.01
CA GLN A 554 30.44 -98.75 100.35
C GLN A 554 30.98 -99.61 101.53
N HIS A 555 32.02 -100.45 101.38
CA HIS A 555 32.20 -101.60 102.30
C HIS A 555 33.16 -101.49 103.52
N ARG A 556 33.89 -100.39 103.76
CA ARG A 556 35.04 -100.38 104.72
C ARG A 556 34.77 -99.99 106.19
N ILE A 557 33.53 -99.72 106.60
CA ILE A 557 33.26 -98.91 107.83
C ILE A 557 33.16 -99.73 109.15
N ARG A 558 33.21 -101.07 109.13
CA ARG A 558 32.63 -101.87 110.22
C ARG A 558 33.57 -102.28 111.37
N ASP A 559 34.84 -102.55 111.10
CA ASP A 559 35.62 -103.44 111.99
C ASP A 559 36.48 -102.72 113.05
N ASP A 560 36.79 -101.43 112.88
CA ASP A 560 37.66 -100.63 113.78
C ASP A 560 37.11 -100.44 115.22
N ARG A 561 35.91 -100.95 115.53
CA ARG A 561 35.12 -100.51 116.69
C ARG A 561 35.38 -101.29 117.97
N GLU A 562 35.65 -102.59 117.92
CA GLU A 562 35.72 -103.43 119.14
C GLU A 562 37.06 -103.33 119.86
N GLN A 563 38.10 -102.85 119.19
CA GLN A 563 39.45 -102.72 119.74
C GLN A 563 39.57 -101.60 120.81
N THR A 564 38.58 -100.71 120.91
CA THR A 564 38.64 -99.48 121.72
C THR A 564 38.32 -99.66 123.21
N GLU A 565 37.59 -100.71 123.60
CA GLU A 565 37.04 -100.80 124.97
C GLU A 565 38.07 -101.28 126.02
N ALA A 566 39.07 -102.05 125.61
CA ALA A 566 40.09 -102.61 126.52
C ALA A 566 41.13 -101.57 126.99
N GLU A 567 41.50 -100.62 126.12
CA GLU A 567 42.47 -99.57 126.45
C GLU A 567 41.92 -98.57 127.48
N LEU A 568 40.60 -98.38 127.47
CA LEU A 568 39.88 -97.37 128.24
C LEU A 568 40.19 -97.42 129.76
N GLN A 569 40.44 -98.60 130.33
CA GLN A 569 40.74 -98.76 131.77
C GLN A 569 42.19 -98.48 132.17
N ARG A 570 43.14 -98.40 131.22
CA ARG A 570 44.47 -97.80 131.46
C ARG A 570 44.43 -96.30 131.22
N VAL A 571 43.75 -95.87 130.16
CA VAL A 571 43.57 -94.46 129.81
C VAL A 571 42.93 -93.67 130.95
N THR A 572 42.09 -94.24 131.82
CA THR A 572 41.53 -93.51 132.97
C THR A 572 42.54 -93.06 134.03
N ALA A 573 43.68 -93.75 134.20
CA ALA A 573 44.75 -93.32 135.10
C ALA A 573 45.61 -92.22 134.44
N GLU A 574 45.94 -92.39 133.16
CA GLU A 574 46.69 -91.40 132.38
C GLU A 574 45.85 -90.12 132.12
N ARG A 575 44.53 -90.24 131.99
CA ARG A 575 43.54 -89.16 131.85
C ARG A 575 43.70 -88.10 132.94
N ASP A 576 43.89 -88.50 134.20
CA ASP A 576 43.93 -87.53 135.29
C ASP A 576 45.28 -86.81 135.36
N ALA A 577 46.39 -87.45 134.97
CA ALA A 577 47.66 -86.77 134.71
C ALA A 577 47.63 -85.89 133.44
N LEU A 578 46.87 -86.29 132.42
CA LEU A 578 46.66 -85.52 131.19
C LEU A 578 45.69 -84.35 131.37
N ARG A 579 44.75 -84.40 132.32
CA ARG A 579 43.83 -83.29 132.63
C ARG A 579 44.58 -82.04 133.05
N ASP A 580 45.59 -82.18 133.92
CA ASP A 580 46.37 -81.04 134.38
C ASP A 580 47.24 -80.45 133.26
N ARG A 581 47.74 -81.28 132.32
CA ARG A 581 48.41 -80.82 131.10
C ARG A 581 47.44 -80.16 130.10
N LEU A 582 46.26 -80.73 129.90
CA LEU A 582 45.22 -80.21 129.00
C LEU A 582 44.75 -78.82 129.45
N LYS A 583 44.64 -78.59 130.77
CA LYS A 583 44.24 -77.30 131.32
C LYS A 583 45.21 -76.16 130.96
N VAL A 584 46.51 -76.46 130.89
CA VAL A 584 47.54 -75.51 130.44
C VAL A 584 47.48 -75.31 128.91
N ALA A 585 47.32 -76.38 128.14
CA ALA A 585 47.18 -76.29 126.68
C ALA A 585 45.91 -75.54 126.23
N GLN A 586 44.82 -75.64 127.00
CA GLN A 586 43.59 -74.88 126.75
C GLN A 586 43.76 -73.37 126.99
N SER A 587 44.55 -72.96 127.99
CA SER A 587 44.83 -71.53 128.18
C SER A 587 45.65 -70.89 127.06
N THR A 588 46.60 -71.62 126.45
CA THR A 588 47.39 -71.10 125.32
C THR A 588 46.60 -71.11 124.01
N ALA A 589 45.78 -72.13 123.76
CA ALA A 589 44.96 -72.20 122.55
C ALA A 589 43.90 -71.08 122.45
N LEU A 590 43.50 -70.50 123.58
CA LEU A 590 42.60 -69.34 123.60
C LEU A 590 43.32 -68.04 123.24
N THR A 591 44.51 -67.78 123.80
CA THR A 591 45.29 -66.56 123.49
C THR A 591 45.77 -66.49 122.05
N ASP A 592 46.01 -67.65 121.42
CA ASP A 592 46.42 -67.73 120.02
C ASP A 592 45.23 -67.48 119.07
N ARG A 593 44.02 -67.92 119.47
CA ARG A 593 42.78 -67.66 118.71
C ARG A 593 42.42 -66.17 118.68
N GLU A 594 42.50 -65.49 119.81
CA GLU A 594 42.20 -64.05 119.92
C GLU A 594 43.10 -63.20 119.00
N GLN A 595 44.36 -63.63 118.78
CA GLN A 595 45.29 -62.93 117.89
C GLN A 595 44.96 -63.07 116.40
N GLU A 596 44.45 -64.22 115.94
CA GLU A 596 44.04 -64.40 114.55
C GLU A 596 42.67 -63.75 114.25
N GLU A 597 41.74 -63.73 115.20
CA GLU A 597 40.47 -63.00 115.03
C GLU A 597 40.68 -61.48 114.84
N ILE A 598 41.69 -60.89 115.51
CA ILE A 598 42.11 -59.49 115.28
C ILE A 598 42.67 -59.30 113.87
N ARG A 599 43.53 -60.21 113.38
CA ARG A 599 44.15 -60.10 112.04
C ARG A 599 43.13 -60.19 110.90
N ILE A 600 42.10 -61.01 111.06
CA ILE A 600 41.01 -61.12 110.08
C ILE A 600 40.25 -59.80 110.01
N LEU A 601 39.88 -59.23 111.16
CA LEU A 601 39.21 -57.92 111.25
C LEU A 601 40.01 -56.79 110.58
N ASP A 602 41.32 -56.72 110.77
CA ASP A 602 42.17 -55.73 110.10
C ASP A 602 42.16 -55.93 108.57
N GLN A 603 42.25 -57.18 108.08
CA GLN A 603 42.22 -57.47 106.64
C GLN A 603 40.87 -57.11 106.01
N GLU A 604 39.75 -57.50 106.63
CA GLU A 604 38.40 -57.18 106.18
C GLU A 604 38.19 -55.65 106.06
N ASN A 605 38.64 -54.87 107.05
CA ASN A 605 38.58 -53.41 107.00
C ASN A 605 39.40 -52.82 105.83
N THR A 606 40.58 -53.38 105.52
CA THR A 606 41.37 -52.90 104.35
C THR A 606 40.70 -53.21 103.02
N ILE A 607 39.98 -54.33 102.92
CA ILE A 607 39.22 -54.71 101.71
C ILE A 607 38.01 -53.80 101.54
N GLU A 608 37.17 -53.61 102.57
CA GLU A 608 36.03 -52.69 102.52
C GLU A 608 36.46 -51.27 102.12
N MET A 609 37.56 -50.77 102.67
CA MET A 609 38.05 -49.42 102.38
C MET A 609 38.55 -49.27 100.93
N ARG A 610 39.09 -50.35 100.34
CA ARG A 610 39.49 -50.37 98.92
C ARG A 610 38.27 -50.43 98.00
N GLU A 611 37.33 -51.34 98.23
CA GLU A 611 36.10 -51.43 97.43
C GLU A 611 35.28 -50.13 97.50
N ARG A 612 35.20 -49.50 98.68
CA ARG A 612 34.58 -48.18 98.86
C ARG A 612 35.33 -47.06 98.14
N ALA A 613 36.61 -47.19 97.85
CA ALA A 613 37.36 -46.23 97.03
C ALA A 613 37.12 -46.47 95.53
N ASP A 614 37.22 -47.73 95.08
CA ASP A 614 37.04 -48.11 93.67
C ASP A 614 35.61 -47.84 93.19
N LEU A 615 34.59 -48.10 94.01
CA LEU A 615 33.20 -47.73 93.73
C LEU A 615 32.98 -46.21 93.65
N ARG A 616 33.68 -45.40 94.47
CA ARG A 616 33.61 -43.93 94.37
C ARG A 616 34.25 -43.43 93.08
N ALA A 617 35.36 -44.02 92.65
CA ALA A 617 36.01 -43.69 91.38
C ALA A 617 35.10 -44.01 90.19
N GLN A 618 34.46 -45.19 90.17
CA GLN A 618 33.50 -45.56 89.13
C GLN A 618 32.29 -44.60 89.11
N VAL A 619 31.74 -44.25 90.28
CA VAL A 619 30.63 -43.27 90.37
C VAL A 619 31.04 -41.86 89.95
N ALA A 620 32.31 -41.46 90.11
CA ALA A 620 32.81 -40.19 89.58
C ALA A 620 32.87 -40.22 88.04
N VAL A 621 33.52 -41.24 87.45
CA VAL A 621 33.62 -41.39 85.99
C VAL A 621 32.25 -41.49 85.32
N LEU A 622 31.29 -42.21 85.93
CA LEU A 622 29.92 -42.30 85.42
C LEU A 622 29.13 -40.99 85.52
N LYS A 623 29.44 -40.11 86.49
CA LYS A 623 28.87 -38.76 86.56
C LYS A 623 29.48 -37.83 85.52
N GLU A 624 30.79 -37.92 85.29
CA GLU A 624 31.48 -37.13 84.26
C GLU A 624 31.02 -37.53 82.86
N SER A 625 30.85 -38.82 82.57
CA SER A 625 30.30 -39.30 81.29
C SER A 625 28.83 -38.94 81.11
N HIS A 626 28.00 -39.02 82.17
CA HIS A 626 26.62 -38.51 82.14
C HIS A 626 26.56 -37.02 81.79
N VAL A 627 27.40 -36.19 82.43
CA VAL A 627 27.46 -34.74 82.16
C VAL A 627 28.03 -34.45 80.76
N ALA A 628 28.91 -35.28 80.22
CA ALA A 628 29.37 -35.18 78.83
C ALA A 628 28.23 -35.50 77.84
N VAL A 629 27.56 -36.65 77.99
CA VAL A 629 26.43 -37.07 77.15
C VAL A 629 25.26 -36.09 77.24
N GLU A 630 24.98 -35.53 78.42
CA GLU A 630 23.99 -34.46 78.56
C GLU A 630 24.36 -33.18 77.79
N LYS A 631 25.65 -32.81 77.74
CA LYS A 631 26.11 -31.65 76.97
C LYS A 631 26.03 -31.92 75.47
N GLU A 632 26.41 -33.11 75.02
CA GLU A 632 26.29 -33.54 73.63
C GLU A 632 24.83 -33.60 73.19
N LEU A 633 23.93 -34.16 74.01
CA LEU A 633 22.48 -34.19 73.73
C LEU A 633 21.88 -32.77 73.67
N LYS A 634 22.31 -31.86 74.56
CA LYS A 634 21.88 -30.45 74.54
C LYS A 634 22.44 -29.70 73.32
N ALA A 635 23.66 -29.98 72.89
CA ALA A 635 24.23 -29.42 71.66
C ALA A 635 23.51 -29.94 70.41
N GLN A 636 23.24 -31.25 70.34
CA GLN A 636 22.48 -31.87 69.26
C GLN A 636 21.04 -31.34 69.20
N SER A 637 20.37 -31.15 70.34
CA SER A 637 19.02 -30.58 70.36
C SER A 637 18.99 -29.11 69.92
N ALA A 638 20.01 -28.32 70.25
CA ALA A 638 20.17 -26.95 69.77
C ALA A 638 20.38 -26.90 68.24
N VAL A 639 21.25 -27.77 67.69
CA VAL A 639 21.47 -27.89 66.24
C VAL A 639 20.20 -28.37 65.52
N LEU A 640 19.44 -29.30 66.11
CA LEU A 640 18.15 -29.74 65.54
C LEU A 640 17.10 -28.62 65.56
N LEU A 641 17.05 -27.79 66.60
CA LEU A 641 16.18 -26.61 66.64
C LEU A 641 16.57 -25.58 65.57
N GLN A 642 17.87 -25.25 65.47
CA GLN A 642 18.38 -24.35 64.44
C GLN A 642 18.05 -24.86 63.02
N ASN A 643 18.27 -26.15 62.74
CA ASN A 643 17.91 -26.75 61.46
C ASN A 643 16.40 -26.67 61.15
N VAL A 644 15.54 -26.74 62.17
CA VAL A 644 14.08 -26.56 62.02
C VAL A 644 13.72 -25.10 61.77
N GLU A 645 14.35 -24.15 62.46
CA GLU A 645 14.17 -22.71 62.25
C GLU A 645 14.64 -22.29 60.84
N GLU A 646 15.80 -22.75 60.40
CA GLU A 646 16.32 -22.56 59.03
C GLU A 646 15.39 -23.19 57.98
N ALA A 647 14.85 -24.39 58.22
CA ALA A 647 13.88 -25.01 57.31
C ALA A 647 12.53 -24.27 57.27
N ILE A 648 12.07 -23.70 58.38
CA ILE A 648 10.89 -22.83 58.42
C ILE A 648 11.14 -21.54 57.64
N GLN A 649 12.32 -20.93 57.80
CA GLN A 649 12.67 -19.71 57.08
C GLN A 649 12.82 -19.95 55.56
N GLN A 650 13.56 -20.98 55.13
CA GLN A 650 13.64 -21.37 53.71
C GLN A 650 12.25 -21.65 53.10
N ARG A 651 11.32 -22.21 53.89
CA ARG A 651 9.94 -22.45 53.47
C ARG A 651 9.12 -21.15 53.37
N ALA A 652 9.34 -20.20 54.28
CA ALA A 652 8.72 -18.87 54.22
C ALA A 652 9.23 -18.08 53.00
N GLU A 653 10.54 -18.06 52.77
CA GLU A 653 11.19 -17.46 51.60
C GLU A 653 10.69 -18.11 50.28
N SER A 654 10.59 -19.44 50.25
CA SER A 654 10.02 -20.18 49.10
C SER A 654 8.54 -19.85 48.83
N CYS A 655 7.75 -19.57 49.86
CA CYS A 655 6.36 -19.13 49.71
C CYS A 655 6.27 -17.66 49.27
N ALA A 656 7.15 -16.78 49.75
CA ALA A 656 7.23 -15.38 49.31
C ALA A 656 7.65 -15.28 47.84
N LEU A 657 8.65 -16.06 47.41
CA LEU A 657 9.08 -16.16 46.01
C LEU A 657 7.96 -16.68 45.10
N ARG A 658 7.17 -17.67 45.55
CA ARG A 658 6.01 -18.16 44.78
C ARG A 658 4.92 -17.09 44.65
N LEU A 659 4.60 -16.37 45.72
CA LEU A 659 3.64 -15.24 45.67
C LEU A 659 4.12 -14.13 44.70
N LEU A 660 5.41 -13.83 44.68
CA LEU A 660 5.99 -12.87 43.74
C LEU A 660 5.92 -13.38 42.29
N GLN A 661 6.15 -14.67 42.06
CA GLN A 661 5.99 -15.30 40.75
C GLN A 661 4.52 -15.26 40.30
N GLU A 662 3.57 -15.64 41.15
CA GLU A 662 2.12 -15.59 40.87
C GLU A 662 1.66 -14.16 40.52
N GLN A 663 2.15 -13.14 41.25
CA GLN A 663 1.88 -11.73 40.92
C GLN A 663 2.52 -11.29 39.60
N MET A 664 3.75 -11.75 39.30
CA MET A 664 4.42 -11.45 38.04
C MET A 664 3.69 -12.10 36.85
N GLU A 665 3.28 -13.36 36.97
CA GLU A 665 2.49 -14.09 35.97
C GLU A 665 1.12 -13.45 35.73
N GLN A 666 0.42 -13.01 36.80
CA GLN A 666 -0.79 -12.20 36.68
C GLN A 666 -0.53 -10.91 35.89
N SER A 667 0.49 -10.13 36.27
CA SER A 667 0.84 -8.87 35.59
C SER A 667 1.20 -9.07 34.11
N LEU A 668 1.88 -10.18 33.78
CA LEU A 668 2.19 -10.55 32.39
C LEU A 668 0.92 -10.93 31.62
N SER A 669 -0.01 -11.68 32.21
CA SER A 669 -1.27 -12.04 31.56
C SER A 669 -2.19 -10.83 31.35
N ASP A 670 -2.24 -9.88 32.29
CA ASP A 670 -2.92 -8.59 32.12
C ASP A 670 -2.31 -7.76 30.99
N VAL A 671 -0.98 -7.67 30.91
CA VAL A 671 -0.29 -6.95 29.82
C VAL A 671 -0.52 -7.65 28.48
N GLN A 672 -0.46 -8.97 28.41
CA GLN A 672 -0.75 -9.75 27.19
C GLN A 672 -2.21 -9.59 26.76
N HIS A 673 -3.17 -9.59 27.68
CA HIS A 673 -4.58 -9.36 27.38
C HIS A 673 -4.84 -7.93 26.88
N ARG A 674 -4.28 -6.92 27.56
CA ARG A 674 -4.38 -5.52 27.11
C ARG A 674 -3.71 -5.31 25.75
N LEU A 675 -2.61 -6.00 25.47
CA LEU A 675 -1.94 -5.95 24.18
C LEU A 675 -2.78 -6.63 23.09
N SER A 676 -3.36 -7.81 23.32
CA SER A 676 -4.23 -8.46 22.32
C SER A 676 -5.51 -7.69 22.04
N VAL A 677 -6.12 -7.07 23.05
CA VAL A 677 -7.24 -6.12 22.87
C VAL A 677 -6.80 -4.94 21.98
N LYS A 678 -5.61 -4.37 22.20
CA LYS A 678 -5.09 -3.29 21.34
C LYS A 678 -4.72 -3.75 19.93
N THR A 679 -4.24 -4.97 19.74
CA THR A 679 -4.06 -5.57 18.41
C THR A 679 -5.40 -5.70 17.68
N ASN A 680 -6.45 -6.14 18.38
CA ASN A 680 -7.79 -6.30 17.79
C ASN A 680 -8.43 -4.94 17.45
N GLU A 681 -8.34 -3.94 18.34
CA GLU A 681 -8.75 -2.56 18.04
C GLU A 681 -8.02 -1.99 16.81
N LEU A 682 -6.70 -2.21 16.74
CA LEU A 682 -5.86 -1.73 15.64
C LEU A 682 -6.16 -2.46 14.32
N GLN A 683 -6.47 -3.76 14.35
CA GLN A 683 -6.96 -4.52 13.18
C GLN A 683 -8.33 -4.02 12.72
N ALA A 684 -9.27 -3.78 13.63
CA ALA A 684 -10.58 -3.20 13.29
C ALA A 684 -10.44 -1.80 12.68
N ALA A 685 -9.55 -0.96 13.22
CA ALA A 685 -9.23 0.34 12.63
C ALA A 685 -8.63 0.21 11.22
N HIS A 686 -7.75 -0.75 10.97
CA HIS A 686 -7.22 -1.03 9.63
C HIS A 686 -8.32 -1.50 8.66
N GLN A 687 -9.24 -2.37 9.08
CA GLN A 687 -10.37 -2.81 8.26
C GLN A 687 -11.30 -1.64 7.89
N LEU A 688 -11.56 -0.72 8.83
CA LEU A 688 -12.33 0.50 8.56
C LEU A 688 -11.59 1.42 7.59
N ILE A 689 -10.28 1.62 7.75
CA ILE A 689 -9.45 2.42 6.82
C ILE A 689 -9.46 1.81 5.42
N VAL A 690 -9.33 0.48 5.29
CA VAL A 690 -9.42 -0.23 4.00
C VAL A 690 -10.80 -0.04 3.38
N SER A 691 -11.89 -0.27 4.11
CA SER A 691 -13.26 -0.07 3.58
C SER A 691 -13.53 1.38 3.17
N CYS A 692 -13.01 2.36 3.90
CA CYS A 692 -13.07 3.77 3.51
C CYS A 692 -12.26 4.06 2.24
N ARG A 693 -11.07 3.46 2.10
CA ARG A 693 -10.22 3.62 0.91
C ARG A 693 -10.83 2.94 -0.32
N GLU A 694 -11.47 1.79 -0.16
CA GLU A 694 -12.23 1.10 -1.21
C GLU A 694 -13.44 1.92 -1.65
N LYS A 695 -14.21 2.50 -0.72
CA LYS A 695 -15.31 3.42 -1.05
C LYS A 695 -14.82 4.63 -1.82
N VAL A 696 -13.80 5.33 -1.32
CA VAL A 696 -13.19 6.48 -1.99
C VAL A 696 -12.66 6.11 -3.38
N ASN A 697 -12.01 4.96 -3.55
CA ASN A 697 -11.57 4.47 -4.86
C ASN A 697 -12.75 4.17 -5.80
N ASN A 698 -13.84 3.57 -5.31
CA ASN A 698 -15.03 3.26 -6.09
C ASN A 698 -15.78 4.53 -6.51
N ASP A 699 -15.90 5.51 -5.61
CA ASP A 699 -16.56 6.79 -5.89
C ASP A 699 -15.71 7.66 -6.84
N LEU A 700 -14.38 7.71 -6.65
CA LEU A 700 -13.46 8.33 -7.62
C LEU A 700 -13.49 7.63 -8.99
N SER A 701 -13.59 6.30 -9.02
CA SER A 701 -13.71 5.53 -10.27
C SER A 701 -15.02 5.85 -11.00
N ARG A 702 -16.14 5.96 -10.27
CA ARG A 702 -17.46 6.34 -10.81
C ARG A 702 -17.51 7.79 -11.30
N HIS A 703 -16.90 8.72 -10.57
CA HIS A 703 -16.76 10.09 -11.07
C HIS A 703 -15.84 10.15 -12.29
N GLY A 704 -14.75 9.37 -12.29
CA GLY A 704 -13.83 9.24 -13.43
C GLY A 704 -14.42 8.53 -14.65
N SER A 705 -15.47 7.71 -14.50
CA SER A 705 -16.24 7.19 -15.63
C SER A 705 -17.26 8.24 -16.10
N SER A 706 -18.06 8.83 -15.20
CA SER A 706 -19.03 9.90 -15.55
C SER A 706 -18.36 11.03 -16.34
N GLN A 707 -17.21 11.52 -15.88
CA GLN A 707 -16.46 12.56 -16.58
C GLN A 707 -15.92 12.12 -17.95
N LYS A 708 -15.59 10.83 -18.15
CA LYS A 708 -15.21 10.30 -19.46
C LYS A 708 -16.42 10.18 -20.38
N ASP A 709 -17.56 9.75 -19.87
CA ASP A 709 -18.81 9.63 -20.61
C ASP A 709 -19.33 11.03 -21.02
N GLU A 710 -19.22 12.02 -20.13
CA GLU A 710 -19.48 13.44 -20.39
C GLU A 710 -18.51 14.03 -21.44
N VAL A 711 -17.20 13.76 -21.34
CA VAL A 711 -16.21 14.21 -22.34
C VAL A 711 -16.44 13.53 -23.70
N ALA A 712 -16.77 12.24 -23.73
CA ALA A 712 -17.08 11.52 -24.97
C ALA A 712 -18.37 12.05 -25.62
N ALA A 713 -19.40 12.36 -24.83
CA ALA A 713 -20.61 13.02 -25.32
C ALA A 713 -20.30 14.41 -25.90
N LEU A 714 -19.50 15.23 -25.21
CA LEU A 714 -19.09 16.55 -25.70
C LEU A 714 -18.26 16.44 -26.99
N GLN A 715 -17.31 15.50 -27.07
CA GLN A 715 -16.54 15.21 -28.28
C GLN A 715 -17.44 14.79 -29.45
N SER A 716 -18.46 13.97 -29.19
CA SER A 716 -19.47 13.60 -30.19
C SER A 716 -20.28 14.81 -30.67
N THR A 717 -20.66 15.73 -29.77
CA THR A 717 -21.38 16.96 -30.17
C THR A 717 -20.51 17.97 -30.90
N VAL A 718 -19.20 18.04 -30.61
CA VAL A 718 -18.25 18.83 -31.39
C VAL A 718 -18.10 18.24 -32.79
N ALA A 719 -17.92 16.92 -32.91
CA ALA A 719 -17.82 16.25 -34.20
C ALA A 719 -19.08 16.41 -35.07
N SER A 720 -20.29 16.41 -34.49
CA SER A 720 -21.51 16.72 -35.25
C SER A 720 -21.61 18.19 -35.63
N LEU A 721 -21.19 19.13 -34.77
CA LEU A 721 -21.16 20.56 -35.09
C LEU A 721 -20.12 20.90 -36.17
N ASP A 722 -18.97 20.23 -36.19
CA ASP A 722 -17.99 20.35 -37.27
C ASP A 722 -18.55 19.81 -38.60
N GLN A 723 -19.24 18.66 -38.59
CA GLN A 723 -19.94 18.12 -39.77
C GLN A 723 -21.06 19.05 -40.27
N GLU A 724 -21.88 19.61 -39.38
CA GLU A 724 -22.90 20.60 -39.74
C GLU A 724 -22.27 21.88 -40.30
N LYS A 725 -21.17 22.36 -39.69
CA LYS A 725 -20.42 23.53 -40.16
C LYS A 725 -19.85 23.30 -41.56
N ASP A 726 -19.24 22.15 -41.82
CA ASP A 726 -18.60 21.86 -43.10
C ASP A 726 -19.67 21.65 -44.19
N ALA A 727 -20.80 21.00 -43.88
CA ALA A 727 -21.94 20.91 -44.80
C ALA A 727 -22.59 22.29 -45.10
N LEU A 728 -22.62 23.20 -44.13
CA LEU A 728 -23.06 24.58 -44.33
C LEU A 728 -22.05 25.40 -45.15
N GLN A 729 -20.75 25.12 -45.01
CA GLN A 729 -19.68 25.74 -45.81
C GLN A 729 -19.79 25.29 -47.27
N ASP A 730 -19.86 23.98 -47.54
CA ASP A 730 -20.09 23.43 -48.88
C ASP A 730 -21.35 24.02 -49.54
N ALA A 731 -22.44 24.14 -48.78
CA ALA A 731 -23.68 24.76 -49.27
C ALA A 731 -23.50 26.25 -49.59
N MET A 732 -22.77 27.00 -48.76
CA MET A 732 -22.46 28.42 -49.01
C MET A 732 -21.58 28.61 -50.24
N ASP A 733 -20.59 27.75 -50.44
CA ASP A 733 -19.67 27.83 -51.58
C ASP A 733 -20.40 27.46 -52.88
N GLN A 734 -21.21 26.38 -52.90
CA GLN A 734 -22.09 26.05 -54.03
C GLN A 734 -23.07 27.18 -54.37
N LYS A 735 -23.64 27.87 -53.38
CA LYS A 735 -24.50 29.05 -53.61
C LYS A 735 -23.72 30.25 -54.13
N THR A 736 -22.47 30.41 -53.72
CA THR A 736 -21.58 31.48 -54.19
C THR A 736 -21.19 31.25 -55.66
N GLU A 737 -20.82 30.02 -56.03
CA GLU A 737 -20.59 29.64 -57.43
C GLU A 737 -21.85 29.84 -58.30
N SER A 738 -23.00 29.35 -57.81
CA SER A 738 -24.30 29.54 -58.49
C SER A 738 -24.63 31.01 -58.71
N MET A 739 -24.35 31.87 -57.72
CA MET A 739 -24.57 33.31 -57.79
C MET A 739 -23.63 33.97 -58.83
N VAL A 740 -22.36 33.58 -58.88
CA VAL A 740 -21.41 34.07 -59.89
C VAL A 740 -21.86 33.66 -61.30
N LEU A 741 -22.24 32.40 -61.51
CA LEU A 741 -22.74 31.91 -62.80
C LEU A 741 -23.99 32.67 -63.26
N LEU A 742 -24.98 32.85 -62.37
CA LEU A 742 -26.18 33.64 -62.64
C LEU A 742 -25.86 35.11 -62.93
N GLN A 743 -24.89 35.70 -62.25
CA GLN A 743 -24.50 37.09 -62.48
C GLN A 743 -23.73 37.27 -63.80
N GLU A 744 -22.92 36.29 -64.21
CA GLU A 744 -22.37 36.26 -65.57
C GLU A 744 -23.47 36.06 -66.63
N GLU A 745 -24.47 35.20 -66.38
CA GLU A 745 -25.61 35.05 -67.30
C GLU A 745 -26.41 36.34 -67.44
N ILE A 746 -26.73 37.02 -66.33
CA ILE A 746 -27.36 38.34 -66.35
C ILE A 746 -26.51 39.30 -67.18
N HIS A 747 -25.19 39.36 -66.97
CA HIS A 747 -24.33 40.27 -67.72
C HIS A 747 -24.23 39.94 -69.22
N ARG A 748 -24.23 38.64 -69.59
CA ARG A 748 -24.36 38.19 -70.98
C ARG A 748 -25.70 38.65 -71.58
N LYS A 749 -26.81 38.50 -70.85
CA LYS A 749 -28.14 38.93 -71.29
C LYS A 749 -28.21 40.45 -71.44
N GLU A 750 -27.72 41.23 -70.47
CA GLU A 750 -27.58 42.69 -70.54
C GLU A 750 -26.84 43.12 -71.81
N LYS A 751 -25.68 42.49 -72.10
CA LYS A 751 -24.91 42.77 -73.30
C LYS A 751 -25.71 42.50 -74.57
N THR A 752 -26.35 41.32 -74.70
CA THR A 752 -27.19 41.02 -75.87
C THR A 752 -28.40 41.95 -75.98
N LEU A 753 -28.92 42.45 -74.86
CA LEU A 753 -30.05 43.38 -74.82
C LEU A 753 -29.62 44.80 -75.25
N LEU A 754 -28.40 45.22 -74.91
CA LEU A 754 -27.78 46.44 -75.44
C LEU A 754 -27.51 46.31 -76.95
N GLU A 755 -26.97 45.17 -77.41
CA GLU A 755 -26.75 44.89 -78.84
C GLU A 755 -28.08 44.92 -79.63
N VAL A 756 -29.16 44.32 -79.09
CA VAL A 756 -30.51 44.38 -79.71
C VAL A 756 -31.14 45.77 -79.64
N ARG A 757 -30.91 46.55 -78.56
CA ARG A 757 -31.35 47.95 -78.51
C ARG A 757 -30.68 48.80 -79.59
N LEU A 758 -29.39 48.61 -79.83
CA LEU A 758 -28.66 49.30 -80.88
C LEU A 758 -29.21 48.96 -82.27
N THR A 759 -29.42 47.67 -82.57
CA THR A 759 -30.00 47.29 -83.88
C THR A 759 -31.45 47.75 -84.06
N VAL A 760 -32.25 47.83 -82.98
CA VAL A 760 -33.57 48.49 -83.02
C VAL A 760 -33.42 49.98 -83.36
N THR A 761 -32.52 50.73 -82.71
CA THR A 761 -32.32 52.15 -83.04
C THR A 761 -31.77 52.37 -84.45
N ASP A 762 -30.91 51.48 -84.97
CA ASP A 762 -30.44 51.53 -86.36
C ASP A 762 -31.58 51.25 -87.36
N LEU A 763 -32.47 50.30 -87.03
CA LEU A 763 -33.67 50.03 -87.82
C LEU A 763 -34.66 51.21 -87.79
N GLU A 764 -34.88 51.83 -86.63
CA GLU A 764 -35.71 53.05 -86.47
C GLU A 764 -35.15 54.21 -87.30
N ASN A 765 -33.83 54.47 -87.22
CA ASN A 765 -33.14 55.46 -88.06
C ASN A 765 -33.31 55.16 -89.55
N SER A 766 -33.20 53.89 -89.98
CA SER A 766 -33.40 53.49 -91.37
C SER A 766 -34.87 53.63 -91.82
N LEU A 767 -35.82 53.37 -90.92
CA LEU A 767 -37.25 53.52 -91.15
C LEU A 767 -37.61 55.00 -91.35
N ASP A 768 -37.02 55.91 -90.56
CA ASP A 768 -37.26 57.34 -90.71
C ASP A 768 -36.64 57.90 -92.01
N GLN A 769 -35.46 57.45 -92.42
CA GLN A 769 -34.92 57.75 -93.76
C GLN A 769 -35.82 57.23 -94.89
N LEU A 770 -36.46 56.05 -94.70
CA LEU A 770 -37.44 55.52 -95.65
C LEU A 770 -38.76 56.31 -95.64
N LYS A 771 -39.21 56.84 -94.49
CA LYS A 771 -40.35 57.78 -94.42
C LYS A 771 -40.03 59.11 -95.11
N GLU A 772 -38.82 59.66 -94.92
CA GLU A 772 -38.40 60.90 -95.59
C GLU A 772 -38.37 60.73 -97.11
N THR A 773 -37.77 59.66 -97.61
CA THR A 773 -37.73 59.36 -99.05
C THR A 773 -39.11 58.99 -99.63
N LEU A 774 -39.96 58.27 -98.89
CA LEU A 774 -41.37 58.09 -99.27
C LEU A 774 -42.08 59.45 -99.40
N SER A 775 -41.91 60.33 -98.41
CA SER A 775 -42.52 61.67 -98.45
C SER A 775 -41.99 62.54 -99.60
N SER A 776 -40.74 62.36 -100.04
CA SER A 776 -40.24 63.06 -101.24
C SER A 776 -40.91 62.51 -102.50
N ARG A 777 -41.08 61.19 -102.63
CA ARG A 777 -41.84 60.58 -103.73
C ARG A 777 -43.31 60.97 -103.73
N GLU A 778 -43.95 61.12 -102.57
CA GLU A 778 -45.33 61.62 -102.48
C GLU A 778 -45.46 63.08 -102.93
N ARG A 779 -44.48 63.94 -102.60
CA ARG A 779 -44.40 65.32 -103.12
C ARG A 779 -44.17 65.34 -104.63
N GLU A 780 -43.26 64.50 -105.15
CA GLU A 780 -43.03 64.33 -106.60
C GLU A 780 -44.31 63.88 -107.32
N ILE A 781 -44.98 62.83 -106.84
CA ILE A 781 -46.25 62.32 -107.41
C ILE A 781 -47.34 63.38 -107.35
N SER A 782 -47.42 64.16 -106.28
CA SER A 782 -48.39 65.26 -106.14
C SER A 782 -48.12 66.41 -107.12
N SER A 783 -46.85 66.71 -107.39
CA SER A 783 -46.43 67.68 -108.41
C SER A 783 -46.73 67.18 -109.83
N LEU A 784 -46.44 65.91 -110.13
CA LEU A 784 -46.73 65.29 -111.43
C LEU A 784 -48.23 65.18 -111.70
N ARG A 785 -49.05 64.90 -110.67
CA ARG A 785 -50.52 64.95 -110.76
C ARG A 785 -51.00 66.36 -111.11
N ARG A 786 -50.54 67.40 -110.40
CA ARG A 786 -50.88 68.79 -110.73
C ARG A 786 -50.47 69.20 -112.17
N GLN A 787 -49.33 68.73 -112.65
CA GLN A 787 -48.89 68.98 -114.04
C GLN A 787 -49.79 68.24 -115.05
N LEU A 788 -50.21 67.01 -114.74
CA LEU A 788 -51.16 66.26 -115.55
C LEU A 788 -52.53 66.96 -115.58
N ASP A 789 -53.07 67.33 -114.42
CA ASP A 789 -54.34 68.05 -114.27
C ASP A 789 -54.33 69.35 -115.08
N GLN A 790 -53.27 70.16 -114.95
CA GLN A 790 -53.08 71.39 -115.75
C GLN A 790 -53.04 71.08 -117.26
N SER A 791 -52.27 70.08 -117.70
CA SER A 791 -52.20 69.72 -119.12
C SER A 791 -53.55 69.24 -119.67
N GLN A 792 -54.40 68.65 -118.82
CA GLN A 792 -55.74 68.21 -119.18
C GLN A 792 -56.76 69.36 -119.16
N GLU A 793 -56.59 70.37 -118.30
CA GLU A 793 -57.31 71.64 -118.39
C GLU A 793 -56.95 72.39 -119.68
N GLU A 794 -55.67 72.49 -120.03
CA GLU A 794 -55.19 73.08 -121.29
C GLU A 794 -55.74 72.34 -122.51
N LEU A 795 -55.68 70.99 -122.53
CA LEU A 795 -56.31 70.17 -123.56
C LEU A 795 -57.82 70.42 -123.67
N SER A 796 -58.50 70.59 -122.52
CA SER A 796 -59.93 70.89 -122.50
C SER A 796 -60.24 72.29 -123.06
N ALA A 797 -59.38 73.28 -122.85
CA ALA A 797 -59.50 74.61 -123.45
C ALA A 797 -59.34 74.56 -124.96
N VAL A 798 -58.25 73.94 -125.44
CA VAL A 798 -58.02 73.72 -126.88
C VAL A 798 -59.16 72.94 -127.53
N SER A 799 -59.79 71.99 -126.82
CA SER A 799 -60.98 71.29 -127.32
C SER A 799 -62.21 72.20 -127.43
N ARG A 800 -62.47 73.08 -126.45
CA ARG A 800 -63.56 74.08 -126.52
C ARG A 800 -63.32 75.05 -127.68
N ASP A 801 -62.11 75.55 -127.84
CA ASP A 801 -61.74 76.48 -128.91
C ASP A 801 -61.89 75.81 -130.29
N ARG A 802 -61.48 74.54 -130.41
CA ARG A 802 -61.71 73.72 -131.61
C ARG A 802 -63.20 73.56 -131.92
N GLU A 803 -64.04 73.35 -130.90
CA GLU A 803 -65.49 73.28 -131.12
C GLU A 803 -66.10 74.64 -131.51
N VAL A 804 -65.62 75.76 -130.96
CA VAL A 804 -66.05 77.11 -131.37
C VAL A 804 -65.68 77.36 -132.83
N ALA A 805 -64.43 77.08 -133.21
CA ALA A 805 -63.98 77.17 -134.60
C ALA A 805 -64.77 76.25 -135.55
N LEU A 806 -65.16 75.05 -135.10
CA LEU A 806 -66.03 74.14 -135.88
C LEU A 806 -67.48 74.64 -136.00
N ARG A 807 -68.03 75.31 -134.98
CA ARG A 807 -69.35 75.96 -135.06
C ARG A 807 -69.33 77.13 -136.04
N GLU A 808 -68.27 77.94 -136.00
CA GLU A 808 -68.07 79.06 -136.93
C GLU A 808 -67.83 78.57 -138.37
N ASN A 809 -67.03 77.51 -138.56
CA ASN A 809 -66.82 76.91 -139.88
C ASN A 809 -68.14 76.36 -140.47
N ARG A 810 -69.01 75.73 -139.65
CA ARG A 810 -70.35 75.31 -140.08
C ARG A 810 -71.24 76.50 -140.47
N ARG A 811 -71.25 77.57 -139.69
CA ARG A 811 -71.97 78.80 -140.05
C ARG A 811 -71.51 79.34 -141.40
N LEU A 812 -70.20 79.42 -141.63
CA LEU A 812 -69.63 79.83 -142.91
C LEU A 812 -70.01 78.88 -144.05
N GLN A 813 -70.14 77.57 -143.80
CA GLN A 813 -70.65 76.60 -144.77
C GLN A 813 -72.15 76.78 -145.08
N ASP A 814 -72.98 77.10 -144.08
CA ASP A 814 -74.41 77.38 -144.26
C ASP A 814 -74.66 78.70 -145.00
N ASP A 815 -73.86 79.73 -144.71
CA ASP A 815 -73.83 81.00 -145.46
C ASP A 815 -73.44 80.73 -146.94
N LEU A 816 -72.38 79.95 -147.19
CA LEU A 816 -71.96 79.52 -148.53
C LEU A 816 -73.03 78.70 -149.26
N ALA A 817 -73.66 77.75 -148.55
CA ALA A 817 -74.73 76.91 -149.12
C ALA A 817 -75.96 77.76 -149.48
N THR A 818 -76.24 78.83 -148.75
CA THR A 818 -77.33 79.76 -149.06
C THR A 818 -77.03 80.58 -150.31
N MET A 819 -75.83 81.17 -150.40
CA MET A 819 -75.33 81.80 -151.64
C MET A 819 -75.35 80.84 -152.84
N THR A 820 -75.10 79.55 -152.61
CA THR A 820 -75.14 78.53 -153.66
C THR A 820 -76.57 78.20 -154.10
N ARG A 821 -77.54 78.11 -153.18
CA ARG A 821 -78.97 77.89 -153.50
C ARG A 821 -79.54 79.05 -154.32
N GLU A 822 -79.18 80.29 -154.00
CA GLU A 822 -79.63 81.48 -154.76
C GLU A 822 -79.09 81.49 -156.19
N ASN A 823 -77.87 80.98 -156.43
CA ASN A 823 -77.30 80.82 -157.77
C ASN A 823 -77.90 79.64 -158.57
N GLN A 824 -78.52 78.65 -157.92
CA GLN A 824 -78.94 77.39 -158.56
C GLN A 824 -80.30 77.44 -159.28
N VAL A 825 -81.03 78.55 -159.23
CA VAL A 825 -82.32 78.72 -159.94
C VAL A 825 -82.14 78.80 -161.48
N HIS A 826 -80.94 79.12 -161.97
CA HIS A 826 -80.73 79.52 -163.37
C HIS A 826 -80.24 78.44 -164.37
N THR A 827 -79.87 77.22 -163.93
CA THR A 827 -79.14 76.27 -164.80
C THR A 827 -79.73 74.85 -164.84
N TYR A 828 -80.85 74.70 -165.57
CA TYR A 828 -81.32 73.40 -166.07
C TYR A 828 -81.15 73.34 -167.60
N HIS A 829 -80.06 72.76 -168.11
CA HIS A 829 -79.97 72.09 -169.43
C HIS A 829 -78.62 71.40 -169.60
N THR A 830 -78.59 70.27 -170.34
CA THR A 830 -77.40 69.44 -170.68
C THR A 830 -76.68 68.77 -169.48
N ASN A 831 -76.11 67.57 -169.58
CA ASN A 831 -76.07 66.61 -170.70
C ASN A 831 -76.09 65.16 -170.18
N SER A 832 -76.74 64.26 -170.92
CA SER A 832 -76.70 62.81 -170.68
C SER A 832 -76.12 62.10 -171.90
N HIS A 833 -74.97 61.43 -171.77
CA HIS A 833 -74.48 60.47 -172.77
C HIS A 833 -73.42 59.51 -172.19
N LEU A 834 -73.28 58.34 -172.80
CA LEU A 834 -72.32 57.26 -172.48
C LEU A 834 -72.48 56.56 -171.11
N LEU A 835 -73.58 55.80 -170.98
CA LEU A 835 -73.58 54.53 -170.23
C LEU A 835 -74.18 53.41 -171.09
N LEU A 836 -73.43 52.91 -172.09
CA LEU A 836 -73.45 51.50 -172.49
C LEU A 836 -72.35 51.19 -173.54
N SER A 837 -71.24 50.62 -173.09
CA SER A 837 -70.37 49.76 -173.93
C SER A 837 -69.58 48.83 -173.01
N LEU A 838 -70.24 47.76 -172.58
CA LEU A 838 -69.65 46.68 -171.80
C LEU A 838 -69.26 45.54 -172.75
N PHE A 839 -68.34 44.67 -172.31
CA PHE A 839 -67.95 43.40 -172.95
C PHE A 839 -67.10 43.50 -174.24
N PHE A 840 -65.81 43.18 -174.13
CA PHE A 840 -65.36 41.80 -174.43
C PHE A 840 -63.97 41.45 -173.87
N PHE A 841 -63.77 40.14 -173.65
CA PHE A 841 -62.52 39.37 -173.44
C PHE A 841 -61.63 39.55 -172.18
N LEU A 842 -61.67 38.50 -171.34
CA LEU A 842 -60.55 37.95 -170.56
C LEU A 842 -59.33 37.68 -171.48
N PRO A 843 -58.05 37.80 -171.02
CA PRO A 843 -57.53 36.85 -170.02
C PRO A 843 -56.37 37.35 -169.10
N PRO A 844 -56.64 37.55 -167.80
CA PRO A 844 -55.58 37.47 -166.77
C PRO A 844 -55.92 36.54 -165.58
N PHE A 845 -57.16 36.04 -165.49
CA PHE A 845 -57.73 35.37 -164.32
C PHE A 845 -56.94 34.15 -163.82
N GLN A 846 -56.23 33.46 -164.71
CA GLN A 846 -55.48 32.25 -164.38
C GLN A 846 -54.17 32.55 -163.64
N MET A 847 -53.47 33.64 -163.98
CA MET A 847 -52.29 34.09 -163.24
C MET A 847 -52.67 34.70 -161.88
N VAL A 848 -53.80 35.40 -161.81
CA VAL A 848 -54.37 35.88 -160.54
C VAL A 848 -54.67 34.69 -159.62
N LYS A 849 -55.33 33.63 -160.11
CA LYS A 849 -55.59 32.42 -159.31
C LYS A 849 -54.33 31.65 -158.89
N GLU A 850 -53.28 31.63 -159.70
CA GLU A 850 -52.00 31.04 -159.27
C GLU A 850 -51.32 31.87 -158.17
N GLN A 851 -51.43 33.20 -158.21
CA GLN A 851 -50.95 34.07 -157.13
C GLN A 851 -51.81 33.88 -155.87
N GLU A 852 -53.14 33.91 -155.97
CA GLU A 852 -54.06 33.66 -154.84
C GLU A 852 -53.79 32.30 -154.16
N ASN A 853 -53.50 31.24 -154.93
CA ASN A 853 -53.12 29.94 -154.35
C ASN A 853 -51.75 29.96 -153.66
N ARG A 854 -50.77 30.74 -154.16
CA ARG A 854 -49.46 30.90 -153.49
C ARG A 854 -49.62 31.69 -152.19
N ASP A 855 -50.31 32.82 -152.23
CA ASP A 855 -50.67 33.63 -151.08
C ASP A 855 -51.42 32.80 -150.01
N MET A 856 -52.36 31.95 -150.42
CA MET A 856 -53.08 31.05 -149.52
C MET A 856 -52.16 29.99 -148.90
N LEU A 857 -51.28 29.35 -149.68
CA LEU A 857 -50.32 28.38 -149.15
C LEU A 857 -49.29 29.02 -148.22
N GLU A 858 -48.87 30.26 -148.48
CA GLU A 858 -47.99 31.02 -147.60
C GLU A 858 -48.71 31.39 -146.30
N ARG A 859 -49.96 31.88 -146.36
CA ARG A 859 -50.79 32.11 -145.16
C ARG A 859 -51.05 30.84 -144.35
N PHE A 860 -51.27 29.69 -144.99
CA PHE A 860 -51.39 28.42 -144.29
C PHE A 860 -50.08 28.02 -143.59
N ARG A 861 -48.93 28.29 -144.20
CA ARG A 861 -47.63 28.07 -143.56
C ARG A 861 -47.41 29.01 -142.37
N THR A 862 -47.67 30.31 -142.51
CA THR A 862 -47.50 31.26 -141.39
C THR A 862 -48.45 30.94 -140.24
N VAL A 863 -49.73 30.64 -140.53
CA VAL A 863 -50.71 30.24 -139.51
C VAL A 863 -50.35 28.90 -138.86
N HIS A 864 -49.78 27.93 -139.59
CA HIS A 864 -49.29 26.68 -139.02
C HIS A 864 -48.10 26.93 -138.09
N THR A 865 -47.09 27.69 -138.52
CA THR A 865 -45.95 28.04 -137.66
C THR A 865 -46.37 28.88 -136.46
N GLU A 866 -47.34 29.80 -136.60
CA GLU A 866 -47.92 30.54 -135.46
C GLU A 866 -48.70 29.62 -134.52
N SER A 867 -49.29 28.52 -135.02
CA SER A 867 -49.96 27.52 -134.19
C SER A 867 -48.96 26.71 -133.39
N GLU A 868 -47.88 26.25 -134.02
CA GLU A 868 -46.76 25.57 -133.34
C GLU A 868 -46.10 26.49 -132.30
N ASP A 869 -45.88 27.77 -132.65
CA ASP A 869 -45.37 28.80 -131.73
C ASP A 869 -46.30 29.03 -130.54
N ARG A 870 -47.63 28.95 -130.73
CA ARG A 870 -48.63 29.08 -129.65
C ARG A 870 -48.68 27.81 -128.78
N GLU A 871 -48.54 26.63 -129.38
CA GLU A 871 -48.53 25.34 -128.69
C GLU A 871 -47.27 25.19 -127.81
N LEU A 872 -46.10 25.55 -128.32
CA LEU A 872 -44.86 25.60 -127.54
C LEU A 872 -44.94 26.62 -126.39
N LYS A 873 -45.58 27.77 -126.61
CA LYS A 873 -45.86 28.78 -125.56
C LYS A 873 -46.96 28.37 -124.57
N LEU A 874 -47.70 27.28 -124.83
CA LEU A 874 -48.63 26.64 -123.90
C LEU A 874 -47.95 25.51 -123.10
N GLN A 875 -47.11 24.71 -123.75
CA GLN A 875 -46.35 23.64 -123.07
C GLN A 875 -45.41 24.20 -121.99
N GLN A 876 -44.85 25.40 -122.16
CA GLN A 876 -44.00 26.04 -121.15
C GLN A 876 -44.72 26.32 -119.82
N PRO A 877 -45.85 27.07 -119.76
CA PRO A 877 -46.61 27.24 -118.52
C PRO A 877 -47.27 25.95 -118.00
N GLU A 878 -47.60 24.98 -118.86
CA GLU A 878 -48.06 23.66 -118.40
C GLU A 878 -46.97 22.88 -117.67
N GLY A 879 -45.72 22.90 -118.17
CA GLY A 879 -44.56 22.32 -117.48
C GLY A 879 -44.30 22.98 -116.12
N LEU A 880 -44.37 24.31 -116.06
CA LEU A 880 -44.24 25.07 -114.80
C LEU A 880 -45.38 24.76 -113.83
N ASN A 881 -46.63 24.67 -114.30
CA ASN A 881 -47.79 24.32 -113.48
C ASN A 881 -47.66 22.91 -112.88
N ASN A 882 -47.24 21.92 -113.68
CA ASN A 882 -46.95 20.58 -113.19
C ASN A 882 -45.83 20.55 -112.14
N SER A 883 -44.76 21.35 -112.32
CA SER A 883 -43.68 21.49 -111.33
C SER A 883 -44.20 22.09 -110.01
N ILE A 884 -44.90 23.23 -110.07
CA ILE A 884 -45.48 23.91 -108.91
C ILE A 884 -46.48 23.00 -108.19
N ARG A 885 -47.26 22.20 -108.93
CA ARG A 885 -48.21 21.24 -108.33
C ARG A 885 -47.50 20.11 -107.59
N LEU A 886 -46.37 19.62 -108.08
CA LEU A 886 -45.56 18.61 -107.38
C LEU A 886 -44.89 19.19 -106.13
N GLU A 887 -44.35 20.40 -106.21
CA GLU A 887 -43.74 21.14 -105.09
C GLU A 887 -44.78 21.47 -104.00
N LEU A 888 -46.00 21.86 -104.39
CA LEU A 888 -47.12 22.07 -103.47
C LEU A 888 -47.54 20.76 -102.77
N LEU A 889 -47.49 19.63 -103.48
CA LEU A 889 -47.80 18.31 -102.91
C LEU A 889 -46.72 17.83 -101.94
N SER A 890 -45.43 18.02 -102.24
CA SER A 890 -44.34 17.70 -101.30
C SER A 890 -44.39 18.60 -100.06
N SER A 891 -44.59 19.91 -100.24
CA SER A 891 -44.79 20.85 -99.14
C SER A 891 -46.02 20.52 -98.28
N ASP A 892 -47.11 20.00 -98.89
CA ASP A 892 -48.28 19.52 -98.13
C ASP A 892 -47.99 18.23 -97.35
N THR A 893 -47.19 17.29 -97.89
CA THR A 893 -46.74 16.12 -97.12
C THR A 893 -45.82 16.50 -95.96
N GLU A 894 -44.86 17.39 -96.16
CA GLU A 894 -43.97 17.89 -95.12
C GLU A 894 -44.76 18.63 -94.02
N ARG A 895 -45.70 19.50 -94.42
CA ARG A 895 -46.59 20.22 -93.51
C ARG A 895 -47.55 19.28 -92.75
N ARG A 896 -47.90 18.11 -93.28
CA ARG A 896 -48.62 17.06 -92.54
C ARG A 896 -47.72 16.38 -91.52
N HIS A 897 -46.52 15.93 -91.90
CA HIS A 897 -45.56 15.33 -90.96
C HIS A 897 -45.09 16.29 -89.85
N LEU A 898 -44.99 17.60 -90.13
CA LEU A 898 -44.71 18.60 -89.11
C LEU A 898 -45.90 18.77 -88.13
N ARG A 899 -47.15 18.72 -88.60
CA ARG A 899 -48.34 18.74 -87.73
C ARG A 899 -48.45 17.47 -86.88
N GLU A 900 -48.17 16.31 -87.46
CA GLU A 900 -48.12 15.02 -86.76
C GLU A 900 -47.08 15.07 -85.64
N ARG A 901 -45.85 15.52 -85.94
CA ARG A 901 -44.79 15.73 -84.94
C ARG A 901 -45.19 16.71 -83.84
N VAL A 902 -45.77 17.87 -84.17
CA VAL A 902 -46.26 18.83 -83.18
C VAL A 902 -47.31 18.17 -82.28
N SER A 903 -48.29 17.45 -82.84
CA SER A 903 -49.32 16.78 -82.03
C SER A 903 -48.79 15.66 -81.12
N LEU A 904 -47.70 14.98 -81.51
CA LEU A 904 -47.01 14.03 -80.65
C LEU A 904 -46.29 14.73 -79.50
N GLN A 905 -45.61 15.86 -79.77
CA GLN A 905 -44.95 16.68 -78.76
C GLN A 905 -45.95 17.34 -77.82
N ASP A 906 -47.11 17.81 -78.30
CA ASP A 906 -48.21 18.33 -77.49
C ASP A 906 -48.75 17.26 -76.53
N ARG A 907 -48.88 16.00 -77.01
CA ARG A 907 -49.28 14.86 -76.16
C ARG A 907 -48.22 14.54 -75.11
N GLU A 908 -46.94 14.51 -75.48
CA GLU A 908 -45.83 14.28 -74.55
C GLU A 908 -45.76 15.38 -73.48
N ILE A 909 -45.93 16.65 -73.87
CA ILE A 909 -46.04 17.79 -72.94
C ILE A 909 -47.25 17.61 -72.00
N GLN A 910 -48.41 17.19 -72.51
CA GLN A 910 -49.60 16.95 -71.67
C GLN A 910 -49.40 15.77 -70.70
N GLU A 911 -48.72 14.70 -71.12
CA GLU A 911 -48.37 13.56 -70.27
C GLU A 911 -47.37 13.98 -69.18
N HIS A 912 -46.39 14.82 -69.49
CA HIS A 912 -45.49 15.42 -68.49
C HIS A 912 -46.20 16.39 -67.54
N LEU A 913 -47.15 17.22 -68.02
CA LEU A 913 -47.96 18.10 -67.17
C LEU A 913 -48.84 17.30 -66.20
N ASN A 914 -49.45 16.20 -66.67
CA ASN A 914 -50.23 15.29 -65.81
C ASN A 914 -49.35 14.62 -64.75
N ALA A 915 -48.12 14.22 -65.11
CA ALA A 915 -47.15 13.67 -64.17
C ALA A 915 -46.70 14.71 -63.12
N LEU A 916 -46.43 15.95 -63.53
CA LEU A 916 -46.09 17.05 -62.61
C LEU A 916 -47.23 17.31 -61.62
N GLN A 917 -48.49 17.36 -62.06
CA GLN A 917 -49.64 17.50 -61.16
C GLN A 917 -49.77 16.32 -60.17
N ALA A 918 -49.43 15.10 -60.60
CA ALA A 918 -49.40 13.94 -59.70
C ALA A 918 -48.28 14.06 -58.64
N TYR A 919 -47.09 14.54 -59.02
CA TYR A 919 -46.00 14.81 -58.08
C TYR A 919 -46.32 15.98 -57.13
N GLU A 920 -46.92 17.07 -57.62
CA GLU A 920 -47.40 18.18 -56.78
C GLU A 920 -48.45 17.70 -55.75
N ALA A 921 -49.35 16.80 -56.14
CA ALA A 921 -50.33 16.19 -55.23
C ALA A 921 -49.67 15.28 -54.18
N GLN A 922 -48.59 14.56 -54.54
CA GLN A 922 -47.79 13.75 -53.61
C GLN A 922 -46.96 14.63 -52.66
N VAL A 923 -46.27 15.65 -53.14
CA VAL A 923 -45.57 16.63 -52.29
C VAL A 923 -46.56 17.31 -51.34
N SER A 924 -47.75 17.66 -51.84
CA SER A 924 -48.84 18.23 -51.03
C SER A 924 -49.45 17.24 -50.02
N SER A 925 -49.32 15.91 -50.20
CA SER A 925 -49.74 14.93 -49.19
C SER A 925 -48.65 14.65 -48.17
N LEU A 926 -47.38 14.57 -48.61
CA LEU A 926 -46.20 14.45 -47.75
C LEU A 926 -46.05 15.67 -46.84
N ALA A 927 -46.22 16.91 -47.34
CA ALA A 927 -46.20 18.12 -46.51
C ALA A 927 -47.26 18.09 -45.39
N ARG A 928 -48.47 17.58 -45.69
CA ARG A 928 -49.52 17.39 -44.67
C ARG A 928 -49.24 16.24 -43.71
N ALA A 929 -48.48 15.23 -44.14
CA ALA A 929 -48.02 14.15 -43.24
C ALA A 929 -46.90 14.62 -42.32
N MET A 930 -45.91 15.38 -42.84
CA MET A 930 -44.85 15.99 -42.04
C MET A 930 -45.40 16.96 -41.00
N SER A 931 -46.30 17.86 -41.39
CA SER A 931 -46.95 18.79 -40.45
C SER A 931 -47.68 18.08 -39.31
N ARG A 932 -48.33 16.92 -39.56
CA ARG A 932 -48.94 16.11 -38.50
C ARG A 932 -47.90 15.44 -37.59
N LEU A 933 -46.82 14.91 -38.16
CA LEU A 933 -45.72 14.33 -37.37
C LEU A 933 -45.00 15.40 -36.55
N GLU A 934 -44.90 16.64 -37.04
CA GLU A 934 -44.40 17.80 -36.28
C GLU A 934 -45.35 18.18 -35.13
N GLU A 935 -46.67 18.17 -35.34
CA GLU A 935 -47.68 18.37 -34.29
C GLU A 935 -47.62 17.25 -33.24
N GLU A 936 -47.54 15.98 -33.64
CA GLU A 936 -47.39 14.81 -32.76
C GLU A 936 -46.08 14.86 -31.96
N VAL A 937 -44.97 15.25 -32.58
CA VAL A 937 -43.67 15.45 -31.89
C VAL A 937 -43.72 16.65 -30.94
N GLN A 938 -44.46 17.72 -31.27
CA GLN A 938 -44.67 18.84 -30.35
C GLN A 938 -45.54 18.43 -29.15
N ALA A 939 -46.61 17.65 -29.37
CA ALA A 939 -47.44 17.10 -28.30
C ALA A 939 -46.63 16.18 -27.38
N ALA A 940 -45.87 15.23 -27.92
CA ALA A 940 -45.00 14.34 -27.14
C ALA A 940 -43.90 15.10 -26.38
N ARG A 941 -43.39 16.22 -26.93
CA ARG A 941 -42.47 17.13 -26.21
C ARG A 941 -43.17 17.86 -25.05
N ALA A 942 -44.43 18.27 -25.21
CA ALA A 942 -45.22 18.90 -24.16
C ALA A 942 -45.58 17.90 -23.03
N GLU A 943 -45.97 16.67 -23.36
CA GLU A 943 -46.19 15.59 -22.40
C GLU A 943 -44.90 15.22 -21.66
N LYS A 944 -43.76 15.13 -22.37
CA LYS A 944 -42.45 14.95 -21.72
C LYS A 944 -42.14 16.09 -20.74
N ALA A 945 -42.49 17.33 -21.09
CA ALA A 945 -42.28 18.48 -20.22
C ALA A 945 -43.19 18.45 -18.97
N SER A 946 -44.47 18.05 -19.09
CA SER A 946 -45.36 17.92 -17.92
C SER A 946 -44.92 16.78 -17.01
N VAL A 947 -44.56 15.61 -17.56
CA VAL A 947 -44.04 14.47 -16.78
C VAL A 947 -42.73 14.82 -16.06
N LEU A 948 -41.85 15.62 -16.68
CA LEU A 948 -40.64 16.12 -16.02
C LEU A 948 -40.95 17.14 -14.90
N ALA A 949 -41.97 17.99 -15.07
CA ALA A 949 -42.43 18.91 -14.03
C ALA A 949 -43.08 18.16 -12.85
N ASP A 950 -43.89 17.14 -13.12
CA ASP A 950 -44.48 16.26 -12.10
C ASP A 950 -43.40 15.49 -11.34
N LEU A 951 -42.42 14.91 -12.04
CA LEU A 951 -41.27 14.25 -11.44
C LEU A 951 -40.44 15.21 -10.57
N ALA A 952 -40.25 16.45 -11.01
CA ALA A 952 -39.60 17.49 -10.22
C ALA A 952 -40.42 17.83 -8.95
N SER A 953 -41.75 17.92 -9.05
CA SER A 953 -42.63 18.13 -7.89
C SER A 953 -42.59 16.97 -6.90
N GLN A 954 -42.51 15.72 -7.39
CA GLN A 954 -42.37 14.54 -6.54
C GLN A 954 -41.00 14.49 -5.86
N ARG A 955 -39.92 14.82 -6.58
CA ARG A 955 -38.57 14.95 -6.01
C ARG A 955 -38.51 16.04 -4.95
N ALA A 956 -39.13 17.20 -5.19
CA ALA A 956 -39.23 18.27 -4.19
C ALA A 956 -39.97 17.80 -2.92
N ARG A 957 -41.12 17.14 -3.07
CA ARG A 957 -41.89 16.56 -1.94
C ARG A 957 -41.09 15.50 -1.17
N GLN A 958 -40.35 14.64 -1.86
CA GLN A 958 -39.47 13.63 -1.23
C GLN A 958 -38.29 14.28 -0.50
N LEU A 959 -37.70 15.33 -1.05
CA LEU A 959 -36.63 16.10 -0.40
C LEU A 959 -37.14 16.83 0.84
N THR A 960 -38.33 17.46 0.81
CA THR A 960 -38.92 18.07 2.00
C THR A 960 -39.26 17.02 3.07
N ALA A 961 -39.81 15.87 2.69
CA ALA A 961 -40.08 14.78 3.63
C ALA A 961 -38.79 14.28 4.30
N LYS A 962 -37.70 14.10 3.53
CA LYS A 962 -36.40 13.71 4.09
C LYS A 962 -35.72 14.81 4.90
N SER A 963 -35.95 16.10 4.60
CA SER A 963 -35.51 17.21 5.46
C SER A 963 -36.19 17.11 6.82
N MET A 964 -37.51 16.94 6.85
CA MET A 964 -38.27 16.77 8.10
C MET A 964 -37.88 15.50 8.87
N GLU A 965 -37.61 14.38 8.18
CA GLU A 965 -37.07 13.16 8.82
C GLU A 965 -35.68 13.39 9.43
N LEU A 966 -34.79 14.13 8.74
CA LEU A 966 -33.47 14.49 9.25
C LEU A 966 -33.57 15.44 10.44
N GLU A 967 -34.37 16.50 10.35
CA GLU A 967 -34.63 17.45 11.43
C GLU A 967 -35.16 16.73 12.69
N ARG A 968 -36.11 15.81 12.51
CA ARG A 968 -36.66 14.96 13.58
C ARG A 968 -35.59 14.08 14.23
N VAL A 969 -34.72 13.43 13.43
CA VAL A 969 -33.62 12.60 13.93
C VAL A 969 -32.50 13.43 14.58
N THR A 970 -32.24 14.66 14.12
CA THR A 970 -31.33 15.57 14.81
C THR A 970 -31.88 16.02 16.15
N GLY A 971 -33.21 16.26 16.26
CA GLY A 971 -33.88 16.52 17.54
C GLY A 971 -33.71 15.35 18.51
N GLU A 972 -34.02 14.12 18.09
CA GLU A 972 -33.81 12.92 18.92
C GLU A 972 -32.34 12.75 19.37
N LEU A 973 -31.37 13.11 18.52
CA LEU A 973 -29.95 13.10 18.86
C LEU A 973 -29.55 14.22 19.84
N GLU A 974 -30.20 15.38 19.80
CA GLU A 974 -29.99 16.47 20.76
C GLU A 974 -30.63 16.18 22.11
N ASP A 975 -31.84 15.60 22.12
CA ASP A 975 -32.50 15.09 23.32
C ASP A 975 -31.62 14.05 24.03
N VAL A 976 -31.17 13.01 23.32
CA VAL A 976 -30.27 11.97 23.87
C VAL A 976 -28.91 12.53 24.31
N ARG A 977 -28.39 13.59 23.65
CA ARG A 977 -27.20 14.31 24.13
C ARG A 977 -27.48 15.05 25.44
N SER A 978 -28.65 15.68 25.58
CA SER A 978 -29.05 16.40 26.79
C SER A 978 -29.23 15.44 27.98
N GLU A 979 -29.84 14.27 27.75
CA GLU A 979 -29.93 13.18 28.73
C GLU A 979 -28.54 12.66 29.12
N ALA A 980 -27.67 12.41 28.15
CA ALA A 980 -26.29 12.00 28.41
C ALA A 980 -25.49 13.06 29.17
N GLU A 981 -25.77 14.35 29.00
CA GLU A 981 -25.22 15.41 29.84
C GLU A 981 -25.80 15.44 31.25
N LEU A 982 -27.12 15.24 31.41
CA LEU A 982 -27.76 15.14 32.73
C LEU A 982 -27.20 13.94 33.51
N LEU A 983 -27.06 12.77 32.87
CA LEU A 983 -26.44 11.58 33.45
C LEU A 983 -24.96 11.82 33.81
N LYS A 984 -24.19 12.55 32.98
CA LYS A 984 -22.82 12.98 33.34
C LYS A 984 -22.79 13.92 34.55
N LYS A 985 -23.74 14.86 34.66
CA LYS A 985 -23.87 15.80 35.79
C LYS A 985 -24.28 15.06 37.07
N GLN A 986 -25.20 14.10 36.98
CA GLN A 986 -25.57 13.19 38.08
C GLN A 986 -24.36 12.34 38.52
N LEU A 987 -23.70 11.63 37.61
CA LEU A 987 -22.50 10.82 37.90
C LEU A 987 -21.36 11.66 38.51
N ALA A 988 -21.19 12.91 38.09
CA ALA A 988 -20.23 13.84 38.69
C ALA A 988 -20.62 14.20 40.14
N SER A 989 -21.92 14.41 40.41
CA SER A 989 -22.43 14.64 41.77
C SER A 989 -22.31 13.40 42.67
N GLU A 990 -22.57 12.20 42.15
CA GLU A 990 -22.36 10.94 42.87
C GLU A 990 -20.89 10.68 43.18
N ARG A 991 -19.98 10.98 42.23
CA ARG A 991 -18.53 10.94 42.49
C ARG A 991 -18.09 11.97 43.53
N LEU A 992 -18.84 13.07 43.70
CA LEU A 992 -18.60 14.03 44.79
C LEU A 992 -19.14 13.51 46.12
N THR A 993 -20.35 12.96 46.17
CA THR A 993 -20.91 12.39 47.41
C THR A 993 -20.12 11.17 47.89
N VAL A 994 -19.64 10.31 46.99
CA VAL A 994 -18.72 9.20 47.32
C VAL A 994 -17.43 9.75 47.94
N ARG A 995 -16.78 10.76 47.35
CA ARG A 995 -15.58 11.38 47.94
C ARG A 995 -15.85 12.03 49.30
N ASN A 996 -17.03 12.64 49.48
CA ASN A 996 -17.45 13.20 50.76
C ASN A 996 -17.67 12.08 51.80
N LEU A 997 -18.21 10.93 51.41
CA LEU A 997 -18.35 9.75 52.27
C LEU A 997 -16.99 9.08 52.57
N GLU A 998 -16.07 9.02 51.61
CA GLU A 998 -14.70 8.53 51.78
C GLU A 998 -13.90 9.41 52.75
N THR A 999 -14.01 10.74 52.63
CA THR A 999 -13.36 11.69 53.55
C THR A 999 -14.03 11.71 54.93
N LEU A 1000 -15.35 11.53 55.02
CA LEU A 1000 -16.04 11.30 56.29
C LEU A 1000 -15.61 9.96 56.94
N LEU A 1001 -15.46 8.88 56.17
CA LEU A 1001 -14.96 7.60 56.68
C LEU A 1001 -13.48 7.68 57.10
N SER A 1002 -12.65 8.40 56.34
CA SER A 1002 -11.25 8.65 56.68
C SER A 1002 -11.12 9.47 57.97
N THR A 1003 -11.85 10.59 58.09
CA THR A 1003 -11.85 11.42 59.30
C THR A 1003 -12.52 10.74 60.49
N ASN A 1004 -13.49 9.85 60.28
CA ASN A 1004 -14.05 9.01 61.33
C ASN A 1004 -13.02 7.98 61.82
N ARG A 1005 -12.41 7.20 60.93
CA ARG A 1005 -11.32 6.27 61.30
C ARG A 1005 -10.15 6.95 62.01
N GLN A 1006 -9.79 8.18 61.61
CA GLN A 1006 -8.77 8.98 62.28
C GLN A 1006 -9.21 9.41 63.70
N LYS A 1007 -10.49 9.77 63.89
CA LYS A 1007 -11.07 10.04 65.22
C LYS A 1007 -11.15 8.78 66.06
N GLU A 1008 -11.59 7.65 65.51
CA GLU A 1008 -11.59 6.34 66.18
C GLU A 1008 -10.17 5.99 66.66
N PHE A 1009 -9.15 6.11 65.80
CA PHE A 1009 -7.75 5.89 66.16
C PHE A 1009 -7.26 6.84 67.25
N GLN A 1010 -7.58 8.14 67.17
CA GLN A 1010 -7.26 9.11 68.22
C GLN A 1010 -7.96 8.79 69.55
N THR A 1011 -9.24 8.39 69.52
CA THR A 1011 -9.95 7.97 70.74
C THR A 1011 -9.36 6.70 71.33
N HIS A 1012 -8.97 5.71 70.51
CA HIS A 1012 -8.25 4.52 70.95
C HIS A 1012 -6.89 4.85 71.58
N LEU A 1013 -6.13 5.79 71.00
CA LEU A 1013 -4.87 6.25 71.56
C LEU A 1013 -5.11 6.86 72.95
N SER A 1014 -6.04 7.82 73.05
CA SER A 1014 -6.38 8.47 74.33
C SER A 1014 -6.97 7.51 75.36
N ALA A 1015 -7.71 6.49 74.94
CA ALA A 1015 -8.23 5.44 75.82
C ALA A 1015 -7.10 4.55 76.34
N SER A 1016 -6.12 4.22 75.51
CA SER A 1016 -4.93 3.45 75.92
C SER A 1016 -4.03 4.27 76.86
N GLU A 1017 -3.85 5.57 76.59
CA GLU A 1017 -3.20 6.51 77.51
C GLU A 1017 -3.91 6.53 78.87
N LYS A 1018 -5.25 6.69 78.89
CA LYS A 1018 -6.05 6.68 80.13
C LYS A 1018 -6.04 5.32 80.83
N GLU A 1019 -5.98 4.20 80.11
CA GLU A 1019 -5.80 2.89 80.70
C GLU A 1019 -4.40 2.72 81.32
N SER A 1020 -3.36 3.29 80.70
CA SER A 1020 -2.00 3.32 81.26
C SER A 1020 -1.91 4.19 82.51
N GLU A 1021 -2.57 5.36 82.52
CA GLU A 1021 -2.72 6.20 83.73
C GLU A 1021 -3.45 5.45 84.83
N LEU A 1022 -4.59 4.79 84.50
CA LEU A 1022 -5.35 3.97 85.45
C LEU A 1022 -4.53 2.78 85.98
N LYS A 1023 -3.64 2.20 85.17
CA LYS A 1023 -2.72 1.15 85.63
C LYS A 1023 -1.70 1.69 86.62
N VAL A 1024 -1.03 2.81 86.31
CA VAL A 1024 -0.09 3.48 87.23
C VAL A 1024 -0.80 3.92 88.52
N LEU A 1025 -2.05 4.37 88.45
CA LEU A 1025 -2.87 4.71 89.62
C LEU A 1025 -3.27 3.47 90.45
N LYS A 1026 -3.61 2.34 89.81
CA LYS A 1026 -3.85 1.05 90.49
C LYS A 1026 -2.60 0.52 91.18
N ASP A 1027 -1.44 0.58 90.51
CA ASP A 1027 -0.16 0.15 91.09
C ASP A 1027 0.23 1.05 92.28
N ARG A 1028 0.01 2.37 92.16
CA ARG A 1028 0.20 3.34 93.26
C ARG A 1028 -0.78 3.13 94.42
N LEU A 1029 -2.03 2.73 94.14
CA LEU A 1029 -3.01 2.36 95.15
C LEU A 1029 -2.61 1.07 95.87
N ALA A 1030 -2.21 0.02 95.15
CA ALA A 1030 -1.69 -1.22 95.74
C ALA A 1030 -0.41 -0.98 96.59
N LEU A 1031 0.43 -0.03 96.21
CA LEU A 1031 1.56 0.42 97.03
C LEU A 1031 1.09 1.15 98.31
N ALA A 1032 0.02 1.93 98.25
CA ALA A 1032 -0.58 2.58 99.41
C ALA A 1032 -1.28 1.57 100.34
N ASP A 1033 -1.99 0.57 99.78
CA ASP A 1033 -2.64 -0.50 100.54
C ASP A 1033 -1.63 -1.42 101.21
N SER A 1034 -0.53 -1.78 100.53
CA SER A 1034 0.54 -2.58 101.13
C SER A 1034 1.29 -1.84 102.24
N LYS A 1035 1.51 -0.52 102.11
CA LYS A 1035 1.99 0.35 103.20
C LYS A 1035 0.98 0.43 104.35
N THR A 1036 -0.30 0.60 104.06
CA THR A 1036 -1.37 0.66 105.07
C THR A 1036 -1.51 -0.68 105.82
N ALA A 1037 -1.38 -1.81 105.14
CA ALA A 1037 -1.29 -3.13 105.74
C ALA A 1037 0.01 -3.31 106.56
N GLY A 1038 1.13 -2.72 106.13
CA GLY A 1038 2.36 -2.58 106.92
C GLY A 1038 2.10 -1.86 108.24
N HIS A 1039 1.59 -0.63 108.18
CA HIS A 1039 1.24 0.15 109.37
C HIS A 1039 0.17 -0.52 110.23
N THR A 1040 -0.77 -1.29 109.66
CA THR A 1040 -1.76 -2.06 110.42
C THR A 1040 -1.09 -3.22 111.19
N ARG A 1041 -0.07 -3.88 110.62
CA ARG A 1041 0.77 -4.86 111.35
C ARG A 1041 1.60 -4.18 112.43
N GLU A 1042 2.22 -3.02 112.15
CA GLU A 1042 2.99 -2.23 113.12
C GLU A 1042 2.12 -1.78 114.30
N VAL A 1043 0.93 -1.21 114.05
CA VAL A 1043 -0.05 -0.85 115.06
C VAL A 1043 -0.51 -2.08 115.85
N SER A 1044 -0.66 -3.24 115.21
CA SER A 1044 -0.98 -4.48 115.92
C SER A 1044 0.16 -4.97 116.82
N GLN A 1045 1.42 -4.86 116.36
CA GLN A 1045 2.60 -5.14 117.19
C GLN A 1045 2.75 -4.13 118.34
N LEU A 1046 2.48 -2.85 118.11
CA LEU A 1046 2.52 -1.80 119.13
C LEU A 1046 1.41 -2.00 120.16
N ARG A 1047 0.18 -2.33 119.75
CA ARG A 1047 -0.90 -2.77 120.65
C ARG A 1047 -0.47 -4.01 121.46
N GLY A 1048 0.21 -4.98 120.83
CA GLY A 1048 0.79 -6.15 121.48
C GLY A 1048 1.94 -5.84 122.46
N LYS A 1049 2.70 -4.76 122.25
CA LYS A 1049 3.69 -4.26 123.22
C LYS A 1049 2.98 -3.53 124.37
N VAL A 1050 1.97 -2.72 124.08
CA VAL A 1050 1.15 -2.04 125.10
C VAL A 1050 0.45 -3.05 126.00
N THR A 1051 -0.11 -4.15 125.49
CA THR A 1051 -0.72 -5.18 126.35
C THR A 1051 0.30 -5.91 127.22
N ARG A 1052 1.53 -6.16 126.74
CA ARG A 1052 2.63 -6.69 127.59
C ARG A 1052 2.98 -5.72 128.70
N LEU A 1053 3.26 -4.46 128.37
CA LEU A 1053 3.56 -3.40 129.34
C LEU A 1053 2.40 -3.19 130.34
N GLN A 1054 1.16 -3.34 129.90
CA GLN A 1054 -0.03 -3.32 130.77
C GLN A 1054 0.00 -4.51 131.75
N THR A 1055 0.28 -5.73 131.28
CA THR A 1055 0.40 -6.91 132.17
C THR A 1055 1.60 -6.82 133.11
N GLU A 1056 2.73 -6.28 132.67
CA GLU A 1056 3.92 -6.01 133.50
C GLU A 1056 3.59 -4.96 134.57
N MET A 1057 2.94 -3.86 134.20
CA MET A 1057 2.45 -2.85 135.14
C MET A 1057 1.43 -3.44 136.13
N ASP A 1058 0.52 -4.31 135.70
CA ASP A 1058 -0.45 -4.95 136.61
C ASP A 1058 0.18 -6.05 137.48
N VAL A 1059 1.32 -6.64 137.08
CA VAL A 1059 2.17 -7.47 137.96
C VAL A 1059 2.91 -6.59 138.97
N LEU A 1060 3.52 -5.48 138.53
CA LEU A 1060 4.18 -4.50 139.40
C LEU A 1060 3.21 -3.88 140.41
N LYS A 1061 1.95 -3.61 140.02
CA LYS A 1061 0.89 -3.19 140.97
C LYS A 1061 0.60 -4.27 142.01
N ARG A 1062 0.51 -5.55 141.61
CA ARG A 1062 0.32 -6.67 142.55
C ARG A 1062 1.49 -6.76 143.52
N GLN A 1063 2.72 -6.70 143.03
CA GLN A 1063 3.94 -6.65 143.85
C GLN A 1063 3.94 -5.44 144.79
N LEU A 1064 3.53 -4.26 144.33
CA LEU A 1064 3.44 -3.05 145.16
C LEU A 1064 2.28 -3.12 146.18
N THR A 1065 1.23 -3.90 145.93
CA THR A 1065 0.21 -4.22 146.94
C THR A 1065 0.68 -5.25 147.98
N THR A 1066 1.47 -6.26 147.61
CA THR A 1066 2.08 -7.18 148.59
C THR A 1066 3.14 -6.47 149.43
N GLU A 1067 4.01 -5.66 148.81
CA GLU A 1067 4.96 -4.77 149.48
C GLU A 1067 4.30 -3.75 150.43
N ARG A 1068 3.07 -3.30 150.12
CA ARG A 1068 2.27 -2.47 151.05
C ARG A 1068 1.68 -3.30 152.18
N PHE A 1069 1.19 -4.50 151.91
CA PHE A 1069 0.65 -5.40 152.93
C PHE A 1069 1.74 -5.84 153.93
N GLU A 1070 2.94 -6.12 153.45
CA GLU A 1070 4.11 -6.46 154.27
C GLU A 1070 4.63 -5.26 155.06
N ARG A 1071 4.65 -4.04 154.48
CA ARG A 1071 4.93 -2.82 155.26
C ARG A 1071 3.86 -2.53 156.31
N GLU A 1072 2.57 -2.71 156.03
CA GLU A 1072 1.52 -2.56 157.05
C GLU A 1072 1.66 -3.62 158.16
N ARG A 1073 2.11 -4.84 157.84
CA ARG A 1073 2.43 -5.90 158.79
C ARG A 1073 3.60 -5.53 159.70
N ALA A 1074 4.71 -5.06 159.13
CA ALA A 1074 5.86 -4.55 159.89
C ALA A 1074 5.48 -3.32 160.76
N VAL A 1075 4.63 -2.44 160.24
CA VAL A 1075 4.10 -1.29 160.99
C VAL A 1075 3.16 -1.73 162.13
N GLN A 1076 2.41 -2.82 161.99
CA GLN A 1076 1.66 -3.41 163.12
C GLN A 1076 2.58 -4.00 164.20
N GLU A 1077 3.72 -4.57 163.82
CA GLU A 1077 4.72 -5.09 164.75
C GLU A 1077 5.39 -3.94 165.53
N MET A 1078 5.80 -2.88 164.83
CA MET A 1078 6.33 -1.64 165.44
C MET A 1078 5.30 -0.93 166.34
N ARG A 1079 3.99 -1.00 166.04
CA ARG A 1079 2.92 -0.39 166.86
C ARG A 1079 2.77 -1.02 168.26
N LYS A 1080 3.34 -2.21 168.54
CA LYS A 1080 3.36 -2.78 169.90
C LYS A 1080 4.52 -2.29 170.78
N GLN A 1081 5.50 -1.56 170.24
CA GLN A 1081 6.60 -0.96 171.01
C GLN A 1081 6.37 0.51 171.41
N GLY A 1082 5.11 0.97 171.41
CA GLY A 1082 4.68 2.07 172.29
C GLY A 1082 5.01 3.50 171.87
N LEU A 1083 5.31 3.77 170.59
CA LEU A 1083 5.46 5.14 170.07
C LEU A 1083 4.35 5.50 169.09
N SER A 1084 3.73 6.67 169.30
CA SER A 1084 2.59 7.18 168.53
C SER A 1084 2.89 8.55 167.92
N PHE A 1085 2.52 8.76 166.65
CA PHE A 1085 2.45 10.11 166.07
C PHE A 1085 1.23 10.28 165.15
N SER A 1086 0.83 11.54 165.00
CA SER A 1086 -0.45 12.00 164.49
C SER A 1086 -0.47 12.29 162.98
N SER A 1087 -1.57 11.89 162.34
CA SER A 1087 -2.54 12.76 161.62
C SER A 1087 -2.04 13.92 160.73
N LEU A 1088 -2.53 14.00 159.48
CA LEU A 1088 -3.46 15.05 159.02
C LEU A 1088 -3.99 14.81 157.58
N ARG A 1089 -5.03 15.58 157.17
CA ARG A 1089 -5.63 15.62 155.82
C ARG A 1089 -5.44 17.01 155.16
N SER A 1090 -5.23 17.06 153.85
CA SER A 1090 -5.44 18.22 152.93
C SER A 1090 -5.15 17.72 151.50
N SER A 1091 -6.04 17.58 150.50
CA SER A 1091 -7.09 18.41 149.83
C SER A 1091 -6.61 19.10 148.54
N SER A 1092 -7.46 19.13 147.49
CA SER A 1092 -7.23 19.70 146.15
C SER A 1092 -7.66 21.19 146.05
N PRO A 1093 -7.63 21.88 144.88
CA PRO A 1093 -8.76 21.83 143.89
C PRO A 1093 -8.41 22.19 142.40
N HIS A 1094 -9.45 22.53 141.61
CA HIS A 1094 -9.51 23.10 140.22
C HIS A 1094 -9.35 22.11 139.03
N SER A 1095 -10.28 21.92 138.07
CA SER A 1095 -11.68 22.36 137.78
C SER A 1095 -11.97 23.47 136.75
N THR A 1096 -12.30 23.07 135.51
CA THR A 1096 -13.20 23.67 134.46
C THR A 1096 -13.52 22.52 133.47
N SER A 1097 -14.74 22.11 133.09
CA SER A 1097 -15.97 22.78 132.60
C SER A 1097 -15.75 23.42 131.20
N LEU A 1098 -16.64 23.34 130.18
CA LEU A 1098 -18.05 22.94 130.00
C LEU A 1098 -18.21 22.03 128.74
N SER A 1099 -19.12 21.04 128.66
CA SER A 1099 -20.56 21.08 128.28
C SER A 1099 -20.87 21.28 126.75
N PRO A 1100 -22.00 20.77 126.18
CA PRO A 1100 -22.01 20.30 124.78
C PRO A 1100 -23.16 20.82 123.84
N ARG A 1101 -23.22 20.23 122.62
CA ARG A 1101 -24.39 20.13 121.68
C ARG A 1101 -24.51 21.27 120.61
N PRO A 1102 -25.46 21.24 119.63
CA PRO A 1102 -25.06 21.08 118.21
C PRO A 1102 -25.74 22.03 117.17
N THR A 1103 -25.31 21.97 115.90
CA THR A 1103 -26.13 22.40 114.74
C THR A 1103 -25.71 21.74 113.41
N SER A 1104 -26.72 21.25 112.69
CA SER A 1104 -26.85 21.28 111.20
C SER A 1104 -27.80 22.48 110.86
N PRO A 1105 -28.26 22.78 109.61
CA PRO A 1105 -28.18 22.06 108.32
C PRO A 1105 -27.85 22.99 107.11
N GLU A 1106 -28.39 22.66 105.92
CA GLU A 1106 -28.60 23.53 104.72
C GLU A 1106 -27.36 23.97 103.87
N SER A 1107 -27.48 24.28 102.56
CA SER A 1107 -28.63 24.25 101.63
C SER A 1107 -28.23 23.85 100.18
N SER A 1108 -29.24 23.55 99.35
CA SER A 1108 -29.15 23.23 97.92
C SER A 1108 -28.82 24.43 97.00
N ILE A 1109 -28.36 24.14 95.77
CA ILE A 1109 -28.61 24.98 94.58
C ILE A 1109 -29.01 24.07 93.40
N LEU A 1110 -30.16 24.39 92.78
CA LEU A 1110 -30.59 23.91 91.47
C LEU A 1110 -30.13 24.90 90.39
N ARG A 1111 -29.67 24.41 89.23
CA ARG A 1111 -29.83 25.12 87.94
C ARG A 1111 -29.54 24.22 86.72
N THR A 1112 -30.60 23.85 86.01
CA THR A 1112 -30.59 23.94 84.54
C THR A 1112 -30.77 25.41 84.12
N PRO A 1113 -30.33 25.78 82.92
CA PRO A 1113 -31.32 26.24 81.95
C PRO A 1113 -31.12 25.62 80.56
N GLU A 1114 -31.95 26.04 79.60
CA GLU A 1114 -32.14 25.42 78.29
C GLU A 1114 -31.43 26.17 77.13
N SER A 1115 -31.33 25.49 75.99
CA SER A 1115 -31.51 26.04 74.63
C SER A 1115 -30.40 26.85 73.92
N VAL A 1116 -30.63 27.02 72.60
CA VAL A 1116 -29.95 27.86 71.59
C VAL A 1116 -28.58 27.41 71.05
N SER A 1117 -28.72 26.60 70.00
CA SER A 1117 -27.94 26.42 68.76
C SER A 1117 -26.90 27.45 68.25
N PHE A 1118 -26.12 26.94 67.29
CA PHE A 1118 -25.43 27.57 66.14
C PHE A 1118 -23.95 27.99 66.23
N LYS A 1119 -23.20 27.48 65.24
CA LYS A 1119 -21.89 27.92 64.70
C LYS A 1119 -20.65 27.63 65.58
N GLU A 1120 -19.54 27.12 65.03
CA GLU A 1120 -19.22 26.65 63.66
C GLU A 1120 -18.85 25.16 63.65
#